data_AF-A0A2D8M275-F1
#
_entry.id   AF-A0A2D8M275-F1
#
_cell.length_a   1.000
_cell.length_b   1.000
_cell.length_c   1.000
_cell.angle_alpha   90.00
_cell.angle_beta   90.00
_cell.angle_gamma   90.00
#
_symmetry.space_group_name_H-M   'P 1'
#
loop_
_entity.id
_entity.type
_entity.pdbx_description
1 polymer ?
#
loop_
_entity_poly.entity_id
_entity_poly.type
_entity_poly.pdbx_seq_one_letter_code
_entity_poly.pdbx_strand_id
1 'polypeptide(L)'
;MTNKHHQLAQQYYSGKFNYTEEMKDRVSKTRFKALDRQFRSTFDDFYHDYYEKHGSDVDPIKALIRTLASIFLEYSEHLPTTYKPDAISSGTQAHLIAVRKNHHTTDKLGNVAGDEHKKVIKDNSQRNLARAELLKNMLVEAHMVEPVRLEGTMRNFADRLGRTITGGTPIDGADYMSFWNMVLDRTKNYILDDIRADMPTKERVLAEIEKAQTYSNTSLDPVILETCDWVNSRNSILEMARGNYIRFGLHPLRPEADMQMYLYDGDTEKLYPARLLDTFKPVVQNILRWAPQGIATEEACRTAARLIHIHRMRTDSEYNAAQTAPLVLDTLDPFVAEPTHKEVQEFDALIEKFEPFLLKYCPHLIRTGGLPDAYQGAQENCEIKPSDIGETSMRWQRRNIPATEVAALWDMTLPSEFDPKRAKEIKEPSHGKYVPQRAVHSFSSEPFETQKGEIWADRPYDHLDEMSQDLSKALVSCLEILVRNPDSPDFHGVRYDLKRGDIALDIAKEHGLADQALLPARLGRDFNKLVRQPTLDIANNVLAEKRHANDNGGQPTRAFGSPDVTKMQTVLKKERPYFAGPGPEAMTSDFRIGFEMEMLRRNYTSVQFQKNWETSEDNARMMMMATKLEFGKVERPAGNDTEIKVLDFNGNYMSFYDRYDKIRTYLSKLKSDPAIQRAIQDRNPNVIESYGLRHVSLTLARFVEIFDCLQDEEFNQGRFEMQRVEHQKEFRRDMEKIFATRDQDIREICEEWCWLWEKEDLEGLRQDYTDAWYEIHGRQALEAGPEPTDDRVITPSYGSPNAPGR
;
A
#
# COMPACT_ATOMS: atom_id res chain seq x y z
N MET A 1 10.95 -25.57 -7.72
CA MET A 1 10.13 -25.67 -6.49
C MET A 1 9.18 -24.49 -6.49
N THR A 2 7.88 -24.74 -6.63
CA THR A 2 6.85 -23.70 -6.52
C THR A 2 6.85 -23.19 -5.09
N ASN A 3 7.04 -21.89 -4.89
CA ASN A 3 7.12 -21.28 -3.57
C ASN A 3 5.78 -21.51 -2.83
N LYS A 4 5.81 -22.14 -1.65
CA LYS A 4 4.63 -22.64 -0.92
C LYS A 4 3.62 -21.53 -0.58
N HIS A 5 4.11 -20.32 -0.26
CA HIS A 5 3.26 -19.15 0.00
C HIS A 5 2.44 -18.70 -1.22
N HIS A 6 2.79 -19.16 -2.41
CA HIS A 6 2.30 -18.61 -3.66
C HIS A 6 1.00 -19.25 -4.17
N GLN A 7 0.68 -20.48 -3.74
CA GLN A 7 -0.57 -21.17 -4.08
C GLN A 7 -1.75 -20.71 -3.23
N LEU A 8 -1.61 -20.65 -1.91
CA LEU A 8 -2.59 -20.03 -1.00
C LEU A 8 -2.88 -18.59 -1.41
N ALA A 9 -1.83 -17.82 -1.71
CA ALA A 9 -1.99 -16.47 -2.21
C ALA A 9 -2.83 -16.43 -3.49
N GLN A 10 -2.55 -17.29 -4.46
CA GLN A 10 -3.31 -17.39 -5.70
C GLN A 10 -4.79 -17.75 -5.50
N GLN A 11 -5.13 -18.55 -4.49
CA GLN A 11 -6.54 -18.87 -4.18
C GLN A 11 -7.30 -17.70 -3.57
N TYR A 12 -6.65 -16.93 -2.68
CA TYR A 12 -7.19 -15.65 -2.22
C TYR A 12 -7.41 -14.72 -3.41
N TYR A 13 -6.39 -14.55 -4.25
CA TYR A 13 -6.45 -13.62 -5.37
C TYR A 13 -7.34 -14.07 -6.52
N SER A 14 -7.60 -15.37 -6.73
CA SER A 14 -8.47 -15.82 -7.82
C SER A 14 -9.95 -15.76 -7.46
N GLY A 15 -10.26 -15.76 -6.15
CA GLY A 15 -11.62 -16.05 -5.67
C GLY A 15 -12.09 -17.42 -6.09
N LYS A 16 -11.19 -18.40 -6.12
CA LYS A 16 -11.54 -19.81 -6.33
C LYS A 16 -10.74 -20.67 -5.35
N PHE A 17 -11.42 -21.08 -4.28
CA PHE A 17 -10.85 -21.93 -3.25
C PHE A 17 -10.81 -23.39 -3.73
N ASN A 18 -9.64 -24.01 -3.61
CA ASN A 18 -9.35 -25.37 -4.03
C ASN A 18 -8.55 -26.08 -2.93
N TYR A 19 -8.90 -27.34 -2.68
CA TYR A 19 -8.13 -28.16 -1.76
C TYR A 19 -6.73 -28.41 -2.32
N THR A 20 -5.70 -27.93 -1.64
CA THR A 20 -4.30 -28.15 -2.01
C THR A 20 -3.62 -29.17 -1.10
N GLU A 21 -2.49 -29.70 -1.55
CA GLU A 21 -1.63 -30.56 -0.74
C GLU A 21 -1.20 -29.89 0.57
N GLU A 22 -0.99 -28.58 0.56
CA GLU A 22 -0.60 -27.77 1.74
C GLU A 22 -1.68 -27.72 2.82
N MET A 23 -2.94 -27.94 2.46
CA MET A 23 -4.04 -27.93 3.42
C MET A 23 -4.24 -29.27 4.12
N LYS A 24 -3.59 -30.34 3.62
CA LYS A 24 -3.76 -31.70 4.17
C LYS A 24 -3.44 -31.80 5.65
N ASP A 25 -2.45 -31.04 6.09
CA ASP A 25 -1.98 -31.05 7.49
C ASP A 25 -2.90 -30.22 8.41
N ARG A 26 -3.77 -29.37 7.84
CA ARG A 26 -4.64 -28.45 8.59
C ARG A 26 -6.11 -28.89 8.58
N VAL A 27 -6.57 -29.45 7.47
CA VAL A 27 -7.98 -29.81 7.29
C VAL A 27 -8.12 -30.97 6.30
N SER A 28 -9.04 -31.90 6.57
CA SER A 28 -9.32 -32.99 5.64
C SER A 28 -10.01 -32.48 4.37
N LYS A 29 -9.81 -33.18 3.24
CA LYS A 29 -10.47 -32.83 1.96
C LYS A 29 -11.99 -32.80 2.07
N THR A 30 -12.58 -33.71 2.84
CA THR A 30 -14.03 -33.76 3.07
C THR A 30 -14.49 -32.53 3.85
N ARG A 31 -13.79 -32.18 4.93
CA ARG A 31 -14.09 -30.99 5.74
C ARG A 31 -13.91 -29.70 4.94
N PHE A 32 -12.85 -29.59 4.13
CA PHE A 32 -12.65 -28.45 3.25
C PHE A 32 -13.81 -28.27 2.26
N LYS A 33 -14.27 -29.34 1.61
CA LYS A 33 -15.41 -29.26 0.67
C LYS A 33 -16.70 -28.84 1.37
N ALA A 34 -16.92 -29.30 2.60
CA ALA A 34 -18.07 -28.89 3.40
C ALA A 34 -17.99 -27.40 3.78
N LEU A 35 -16.82 -26.94 4.22
CA LEU A 35 -16.55 -25.53 4.52
C LEU A 35 -16.73 -24.65 3.29
N ASP A 36 -16.13 -24.99 2.15
CA ASP A 36 -16.26 -24.22 0.90
C ASP A 36 -17.72 -24.13 0.44
N ARG A 37 -18.47 -25.25 0.52
CA ARG A 37 -19.90 -25.24 0.21
C ARG A 37 -20.69 -24.32 1.15
N GLN A 38 -20.50 -24.45 2.46
CA GLN A 38 -21.21 -23.63 3.45
C GLN A 38 -20.81 -22.15 3.34
N PHE A 39 -19.52 -21.88 3.10
CA PHE A 39 -19.03 -20.53 2.87
C PHE A 39 -19.71 -19.90 1.66
N ARG A 40 -19.69 -20.56 0.51
CA ARG A 40 -20.36 -20.08 -0.72
C ARG A 40 -21.87 -19.88 -0.55
N SER A 41 -22.56 -20.77 0.18
CA SER A 41 -24.01 -20.66 0.35
C SER A 41 -24.41 -19.57 1.34
N THR A 42 -23.58 -19.34 2.37
CA THR A 42 -24.02 -18.65 3.58
C THR A 42 -23.16 -17.44 3.91
N PHE A 43 -21.84 -17.51 3.77
CA PHE A 43 -20.88 -16.49 4.25
C PHE A 43 -20.17 -15.71 3.12
N ASP A 44 -20.42 -16.05 1.86
CA ASP A 44 -19.86 -15.38 0.69
C ASP A 44 -20.65 -14.13 0.37
N ASP A 45 -20.21 -13.02 0.95
CA ASP A 45 -21.00 -11.80 1.04
C ASP A 45 -21.12 -11.01 -0.25
N PHE A 46 -20.19 -11.22 -1.17
CA PHE A 46 -20.10 -10.43 -2.39
C PHE A 46 -19.01 -10.95 -3.34
N TYR A 47 -17.97 -11.57 -2.77
CA TYR A 47 -16.69 -11.78 -3.43
C TYR A 47 -16.81 -12.64 -4.70
N HIS A 48 -17.34 -13.87 -4.60
CA HIS A 48 -17.37 -14.75 -5.77
C HIS A 48 -18.42 -14.31 -6.80
N ASP A 49 -19.62 -13.92 -6.37
CA ASP A 49 -20.70 -13.47 -7.26
C ASP A 49 -20.26 -12.27 -8.12
N TYR A 50 -19.50 -11.34 -7.52
CA TYR A 50 -18.99 -10.17 -8.22
C TYR A 50 -17.97 -10.53 -9.30
N TYR A 51 -16.96 -11.33 -8.96
CA TYR A 51 -15.93 -11.75 -9.93
C TYR A 51 -16.46 -12.73 -10.97
N GLU A 52 -17.48 -13.52 -10.66
CA GLU A 52 -18.16 -14.34 -11.66
C GLU A 52 -18.86 -13.48 -12.72
N LYS A 53 -19.46 -12.36 -12.30
CA LYS A 53 -20.21 -11.46 -13.19
C LYS A 53 -19.35 -10.44 -13.92
N HIS A 54 -18.31 -9.91 -13.27
CA HIS A 54 -17.52 -8.76 -13.74
C HIS A 54 -16.03 -9.07 -13.93
N GLY A 55 -15.59 -10.31 -13.67
CA GLY A 55 -14.18 -10.68 -13.53
C GLY A 55 -13.29 -10.28 -14.72
N SER A 56 -13.76 -10.50 -15.95
CA SER A 56 -12.99 -10.13 -17.16
C SER A 56 -12.71 -8.63 -17.26
N ASP A 57 -13.63 -7.80 -16.78
CA ASP A 57 -13.58 -6.35 -16.93
C ASP A 57 -12.70 -5.71 -15.84
N VAL A 58 -12.47 -6.44 -14.74
CA VAL A 58 -11.67 -6.00 -13.57
C VAL A 58 -10.36 -6.77 -13.40
N ASP A 59 -10.02 -7.71 -14.29
CA ASP A 59 -8.81 -8.53 -14.23
C ASP A 59 -7.49 -7.73 -14.16
N PRO A 60 -7.30 -6.62 -14.91
CA PRO A 60 -6.10 -5.80 -14.76
C PRO A 60 -5.99 -5.10 -13.39
N ILE A 61 -7.12 -4.68 -12.82
CA ILE A 61 -7.18 -4.09 -11.47
C ILE A 61 -6.81 -5.15 -10.42
N LYS A 62 -7.36 -6.35 -10.59
CA LYS A 62 -7.06 -7.52 -9.76
C LYS A 62 -5.57 -7.89 -9.82
N ALA A 63 -4.95 -7.83 -10.99
CA ALA A 63 -3.53 -8.09 -11.19
C ALA A 63 -2.64 -7.03 -10.53
N LEU A 64 -2.99 -5.76 -10.68
CA LEU A 64 -2.31 -4.64 -10.02
C LEU A 64 -2.40 -4.80 -8.50
N ILE A 65 -3.59 -5.05 -7.96
CA ILE A 65 -3.80 -5.12 -6.52
C ILE A 65 -3.19 -6.37 -5.91
N ARG A 66 -3.23 -7.49 -6.63
CA ARG A 66 -2.46 -8.67 -6.27
C ARG A 66 -0.98 -8.36 -6.15
N THR A 67 -0.44 -7.59 -7.10
CA THR A 67 0.94 -7.14 -7.06
C THR A 67 1.20 -6.29 -5.81
N LEU A 68 0.39 -5.24 -5.59
CA LEU A 68 0.53 -4.32 -4.46
C LEU A 68 0.41 -5.03 -3.11
N ALA A 69 -0.57 -5.93 -2.96
CA ALA A 69 -0.79 -6.69 -1.72
C ALA A 69 0.28 -7.76 -1.46
N SER A 70 0.80 -8.41 -2.51
CA SER A 70 1.93 -9.34 -2.36
C SER A 70 3.17 -8.60 -1.86
N ILE A 71 3.42 -7.41 -2.40
CA ILE A 71 4.53 -6.55 -2.00
C ILE A 71 4.36 -6.09 -0.56
N PHE A 72 3.14 -5.67 -0.19
CA PHE A 72 2.81 -5.35 1.20
C PHE A 72 3.18 -6.47 2.16
N LEU A 73 2.73 -7.69 1.87
CA LEU A 73 2.95 -8.84 2.75
C LEU A 73 4.42 -9.24 2.80
N GLU A 74 5.14 -9.20 1.68
CA GLU A 74 6.57 -9.50 1.65
C GLU A 74 7.40 -8.48 2.43
N TYR A 75 6.96 -7.22 2.46
CA TYR A 75 7.59 -6.17 3.24
C TYR A 75 7.28 -6.31 4.74
N SER A 76 6.02 -6.53 5.08
CA SER A 76 5.54 -6.59 6.46
C SER A 76 5.58 -7.99 7.08
N GLU A 77 6.11 -9.01 6.39
CA GLU A 77 6.21 -10.41 6.85
C GLU A 77 6.84 -10.54 8.26
N HIS A 78 7.74 -9.62 8.60
CA HIS A 78 8.42 -9.58 9.90
C HIS A 78 7.53 -9.14 11.07
N LEU A 79 6.34 -8.57 10.81
CA LEU A 79 5.38 -8.13 11.82
C LEU A 79 4.02 -8.81 11.60
N PRO A 80 3.32 -9.27 12.66
CA PRO A 80 1.91 -9.59 12.58
C PRO A 80 1.12 -8.42 11.97
N THR A 81 0.23 -8.72 11.03
CA THR A 81 -0.64 -7.70 10.42
C THR A 81 -1.93 -7.57 11.23
N THR A 82 -2.29 -6.33 11.52
CA THR A 82 -3.50 -5.94 12.23
C THR A 82 -4.37 -5.11 11.29
N TYR A 83 -5.62 -5.49 11.13
CA TYR A 83 -6.57 -4.80 10.26
C TYR A 83 -7.47 -3.85 11.06
N LYS A 84 -7.63 -2.62 10.59
CA LYS A 84 -8.66 -1.69 11.07
C LYS A 84 -9.60 -1.35 9.90
N PRO A 85 -10.92 -1.62 10.00
CA PRO A 85 -11.88 -1.20 9.01
C PRO A 85 -12.15 0.31 9.08
N ASP A 86 -12.51 0.90 7.94
CA ASP A 86 -12.76 2.35 7.80
C ASP A 86 -14.13 2.64 7.15
N ALA A 87 -14.78 3.74 7.57
CA ALA A 87 -16.03 4.23 7.00
C ALA A 87 -15.83 4.92 5.65
N ILE A 88 -15.43 4.17 4.64
CA ILE A 88 -15.27 4.69 3.26
C ILE A 88 -16.61 4.87 2.52
N SER A 89 -17.72 4.44 3.12
CA SER A 89 -19.08 4.64 2.60
C SER A 89 -19.89 5.61 3.48
N SER A 90 -19.86 6.90 3.14
CA SER A 90 -20.84 7.97 3.52
C SER A 90 -21.17 8.28 5.00
N GLY A 91 -20.98 7.36 5.95
CA GLY A 91 -21.38 7.48 7.35
C GLY A 91 -22.87 7.80 7.59
N THR A 92 -23.22 8.05 8.85
CA THR A 92 -24.57 8.44 9.31
C THR A 92 -25.08 9.71 8.63
N GLN A 93 -24.21 10.68 8.34
CA GLN A 93 -24.63 11.99 7.84
C GLN A 93 -25.27 11.91 6.45
N ALA A 94 -24.70 11.14 5.52
CA ALA A 94 -25.30 10.96 4.21
C ALA A 94 -26.64 10.21 4.27
N HIS A 95 -26.79 9.26 5.21
CA HIS A 95 -28.05 8.56 5.45
C HIS A 95 -29.13 9.54 5.94
N LEU A 96 -28.80 10.44 6.87
CA LEU A 96 -29.71 11.50 7.32
C LEU A 96 -30.08 12.48 6.19
N ILE A 97 -29.13 12.83 5.32
CA ILE A 97 -29.40 13.67 4.13
C ILE A 97 -30.37 12.96 3.18
N ALA A 98 -30.17 11.65 2.94
CA ALA A 98 -31.06 10.87 2.08
C ALA A 98 -32.50 10.85 2.62
N VAL A 99 -32.66 10.62 3.93
CA VAL A 99 -33.98 10.67 4.58
C VAL A 99 -34.64 12.05 4.41
N ARG A 100 -33.91 13.15 4.62
CA ARG A 100 -34.44 14.52 4.46
C ARG A 100 -34.86 14.85 3.04
N LYS A 101 -34.02 14.48 2.07
CA LYS A 101 -34.29 14.71 0.64
C LYS A 101 -35.26 13.69 0.06
N ASN A 102 -35.81 12.80 0.90
CA ASN A 102 -36.74 11.74 0.52
C ASN A 102 -36.16 10.80 -0.56
N HIS A 103 -34.89 10.44 -0.43
CA HIS A 103 -34.18 9.45 -1.25
C HIS A 103 -33.89 8.17 -0.47
N HIS A 104 -33.91 7.02 -1.15
CA HIS A 104 -34.04 5.73 -0.48
C HIS A 104 -33.27 4.58 -1.16
N THR A 105 -33.14 3.43 -0.45
CA THR A 105 -32.22 2.25 -0.55
C THR A 105 -31.48 1.86 -1.83
N THR A 106 -31.87 2.29 -3.02
CA THR A 106 -31.19 1.94 -4.29
C THR A 106 -30.36 3.08 -4.86
N ASP A 107 -30.59 4.31 -4.43
CA ASP A 107 -29.80 5.46 -4.90
C ASP A 107 -28.40 5.44 -4.29
N LYS A 108 -27.36 5.56 -5.13
CA LYS A 108 -26.00 5.78 -4.66
C LYS A 108 -26.00 7.04 -3.78
N LEU A 109 -25.56 6.94 -2.52
CA LEU A 109 -25.55 8.06 -1.56
C LEU A 109 -24.83 9.30 -2.11
N GLY A 110 -23.83 9.11 -2.99
CA GLY A 110 -23.18 10.20 -3.72
C GLY A 110 -24.09 10.99 -4.66
N ASN A 111 -25.06 10.34 -5.32
CA ASN A 111 -26.03 11.01 -6.18
C ASN A 111 -27.02 11.86 -5.37
N VAL A 112 -27.27 11.46 -4.11
CA VAL A 112 -28.25 12.08 -3.21
C VAL A 112 -27.65 13.24 -2.41
N ALA A 113 -26.45 13.04 -1.87
CA ALA A 113 -25.77 14.04 -1.05
C ALA A 113 -24.88 14.99 -1.87
N GLY A 114 -24.54 14.66 -3.13
CA GLY A 114 -23.76 15.55 -4.00
C GLY A 114 -22.38 15.88 -3.42
N ASP A 115 -21.96 17.14 -3.49
CA ASP A 115 -20.65 17.58 -2.97
C ASP A 115 -20.52 17.41 -1.44
N GLU A 116 -21.62 17.44 -0.69
CA GLU A 116 -21.59 17.18 0.76
C GLU A 116 -21.13 15.75 1.05
N HIS A 117 -21.43 14.80 0.15
CA HIS A 117 -20.95 13.42 0.27
C HIS A 117 -19.42 13.33 0.28
N LYS A 118 -18.77 14.07 -0.63
CA LYS A 118 -17.30 14.09 -0.74
C LYS A 118 -16.66 14.69 0.52
N LYS A 119 -17.28 15.72 1.11
CA LYS A 119 -16.84 16.33 2.37
C LYS A 119 -16.93 15.35 3.54
N VAL A 120 -18.08 14.69 3.71
CA VAL A 120 -18.31 13.72 4.81
C VAL A 120 -17.34 12.54 4.73
N ILE A 121 -17.08 11.99 3.54
CA ILE A 121 -16.09 10.92 3.38
C ILE A 121 -14.71 11.40 3.81
N LYS A 122 -14.28 12.60 3.37
CA LYS A 122 -12.97 13.16 3.73
C LYS A 122 -12.81 13.29 5.25
N ASP A 123 -13.84 13.75 5.95
CA ASP A 123 -13.79 13.93 7.42
C ASP A 123 -13.68 12.57 8.14
N ASN A 124 -14.48 11.57 7.73
CA ASN A 124 -14.36 10.19 8.25
C ASN A 124 -12.98 9.60 7.97
N SER A 125 -12.45 9.82 6.77
CA SER A 125 -11.12 9.35 6.39
C SER A 125 -10.03 9.92 7.30
N GLN A 126 -10.07 11.23 7.58
CA GLN A 126 -9.11 11.89 8.47
C GLN A 126 -9.19 11.37 9.91
N ARG A 127 -10.40 11.14 10.43
CA ARG A 127 -10.58 10.55 11.75
C ARG A 127 -10.03 9.13 11.83
N ASN A 128 -10.28 8.31 10.81
CA ASN A 128 -9.74 6.94 10.74
C ASN A 128 -8.22 6.93 10.84
N LEU A 129 -7.56 7.81 10.08
CA LEU A 129 -6.11 7.99 10.15
C LEU A 129 -5.64 8.43 11.55
N ALA A 130 -6.37 9.30 12.24
CA ALA A 130 -6.02 9.71 13.59
C ALA A 130 -6.14 8.56 14.61
N ARG A 131 -7.25 7.80 14.56
CA ARG A 131 -7.50 6.64 15.45
C ARG A 131 -6.48 5.53 15.24
N ALA A 132 -6.19 5.25 13.99
CA ALA A 132 -5.15 4.35 13.58
C ALA A 132 -3.77 4.65 14.17
N GLU A 133 -3.35 5.91 14.14
CA GLU A 133 -2.07 6.29 14.74
C GLU A 133 -2.09 6.11 16.27
N LEU A 134 -3.24 6.31 16.94
CA LEU A 134 -3.37 5.96 18.37
C LEU A 134 -3.22 4.45 18.59
N LEU A 135 -3.93 3.64 17.81
CA LEU A 135 -3.97 2.18 17.94
C LEU A 135 -2.63 1.51 17.71
N LYS A 136 -1.86 2.04 16.78
CA LYS A 136 -0.51 1.60 16.51
C LYS A 136 0.42 1.75 17.72
N ASN A 137 0.24 2.78 18.54
CA ASN A 137 1.01 2.95 19.78
C ASN A 137 0.64 1.89 20.83
N MET A 138 -0.54 1.28 20.73
CA MET A 138 -0.98 0.20 21.60
C MET A 138 -0.52 -1.20 21.13
N LEU A 139 -0.13 -1.34 19.85
CA LEU A 139 0.31 -2.59 19.22
C LEU A 139 1.57 -2.34 18.37
N VAL A 140 2.64 -1.89 19.02
CA VAL A 140 3.90 -1.49 18.36
C VAL A 140 4.58 -2.64 17.63
N GLU A 141 4.29 -3.88 18.04
CA GLU A 141 4.78 -5.12 17.47
C GLU A 141 4.01 -5.56 16.22
N ALA A 142 2.96 -4.85 15.82
CA ALA A 142 2.12 -5.20 14.69
C ALA A 142 2.08 -4.11 13.62
N HIS A 143 1.90 -4.52 12.38
CA HIS A 143 1.67 -3.60 11.27
C HIS A 143 0.17 -3.33 11.09
N MET A 144 -0.25 -2.09 11.30
CA MET A 144 -1.64 -1.67 11.07
C MET A 144 -1.93 -1.47 9.58
N VAL A 145 -2.98 -2.11 9.10
CA VAL A 145 -3.57 -1.96 7.77
C VAL A 145 -4.89 -1.23 7.91
N GLU A 146 -5.03 -0.14 7.16
CA GLU A 146 -6.24 0.68 7.10
C GLU A 146 -6.64 0.95 5.66
N PRO A 147 -7.87 0.61 5.26
CA PRO A 147 -8.37 0.84 3.92
C PRO A 147 -8.14 2.25 3.38
N VAL A 148 -8.52 3.25 4.17
CA VAL A 148 -8.56 4.66 3.80
C VAL A 148 -7.23 5.18 3.26
N ARG A 149 -6.12 4.63 3.75
CA ARG A 149 -4.78 5.05 3.30
C ARG A 149 -4.58 4.70 1.82
N LEU A 150 -5.00 3.52 1.40
CA LEU A 150 -4.88 3.03 0.03
C LEU A 150 -6.02 3.51 -0.87
N GLU A 151 -7.18 3.86 -0.32
CA GLU A 151 -8.26 4.49 -1.09
C GLU A 151 -7.81 5.72 -1.84
N GLY A 152 -7.18 6.69 -1.18
CA GLY A 152 -6.82 7.93 -1.85
C GLY A 152 -5.71 7.75 -2.89
N THR A 153 -4.86 6.73 -2.72
CA THR A 153 -3.96 6.26 -3.77
C THR A 153 -4.75 5.72 -4.96
N MET A 154 -5.67 4.77 -4.74
CA MET A 154 -6.49 4.16 -5.80
C MET A 154 -7.45 5.15 -6.50
N ARG A 155 -7.95 6.16 -5.79
CA ARG A 155 -8.74 7.26 -6.37
C ARG A 155 -7.89 8.17 -7.26
N ASN A 156 -6.67 8.50 -6.83
CA ASN A 156 -5.72 9.24 -7.68
C ASN A 156 -5.36 8.44 -8.94
N PHE A 157 -5.26 7.11 -8.86
CA PHE A 157 -5.12 6.23 -10.02
C PHE A 157 -6.32 6.34 -10.99
N ALA A 158 -7.54 6.31 -10.46
CA ALA A 158 -8.77 6.34 -11.26
C ALA A 158 -9.04 7.70 -11.93
N ASP A 159 -8.82 8.80 -11.22
CA ASP A 159 -9.22 10.14 -11.67
C ASP A 159 -8.19 10.80 -12.60
N ARG A 160 -6.89 10.44 -12.53
CA ARG A 160 -5.81 11.24 -13.16
C ARG A 160 -5.06 10.57 -14.30
N LEU A 161 -5.05 9.24 -14.40
CA LEU A 161 -4.26 8.56 -15.44
C LEU A 161 -4.92 8.54 -16.82
N GLY A 162 -6.18 8.98 -16.95
CA GLY A 162 -6.88 9.09 -18.25
C GLY A 162 -7.03 7.76 -19.01
N ARG A 163 -6.53 6.66 -18.45
CA ARG A 163 -6.50 5.32 -19.00
C ARG A 163 -7.45 4.44 -18.23
N THR A 164 -8.24 3.71 -18.99
CA THR A 164 -9.06 2.59 -18.55
C THR A 164 -8.19 1.41 -18.15
N ILE A 165 -7.46 1.51 -17.02
CA ILE A 165 -6.94 0.32 -16.30
C ILE A 165 -8.11 -0.65 -15.99
N THR A 166 -9.35 -0.13 -16.04
CA THR A 166 -10.63 -0.77 -15.73
C THR A 166 -11.54 -1.04 -16.94
N GLY A 167 -11.04 -0.95 -18.17
CA GLY A 167 -11.89 -1.07 -19.38
C GLY A 167 -13.01 -0.02 -19.49
N GLY A 168 -12.97 1.08 -18.70
CA GLY A 168 -13.99 2.13 -18.70
C GLY A 168 -14.92 2.10 -17.49
N THR A 169 -14.74 1.12 -16.60
CA THR A 169 -15.58 0.95 -15.41
C THR A 169 -15.09 1.90 -14.30
N PRO A 170 -15.94 2.80 -13.77
CA PRO A 170 -15.58 3.60 -12.60
C PRO A 170 -15.31 2.68 -11.41
N ILE A 171 -14.16 2.81 -10.75
CA ILE A 171 -13.87 2.09 -9.50
C ILE A 171 -14.92 2.51 -8.47
N ASP A 172 -15.81 1.60 -8.10
CA ASP A 172 -16.84 1.89 -7.10
C ASP A 172 -16.54 1.27 -5.73
N GLY A 173 -17.39 1.56 -4.75
CA GLY A 173 -17.21 1.07 -3.39
C GLY A 173 -17.25 -0.45 -3.26
N ALA A 174 -17.75 -1.18 -4.28
CA ALA A 174 -17.83 -2.63 -4.30
C ALA A 174 -16.56 -3.26 -4.91
N ASP A 175 -15.99 -2.63 -5.96
CA ASP A 175 -14.63 -2.93 -6.43
C ASP A 175 -13.64 -2.84 -5.28
N TYR A 176 -13.74 -1.75 -4.52
CA TYR A 176 -12.90 -1.47 -3.37
C TYR A 176 -12.93 -2.57 -2.30
N MET A 177 -14.11 -3.12 -1.96
CA MET A 177 -14.24 -4.19 -0.95
C MET A 177 -13.61 -5.51 -1.36
N SER A 178 -13.65 -5.81 -2.66
CA SER A 178 -13.04 -7.02 -3.19
C SER A 178 -11.53 -7.05 -2.94
N PHE A 179 -10.89 -5.87 -2.83
CA PHE A 179 -9.46 -5.73 -2.59
C PHE A 179 -9.07 -5.96 -1.13
N TRP A 180 -9.85 -5.43 -0.20
CA TRP A 180 -9.58 -5.51 1.23
C TRP A 180 -9.83 -6.87 1.83
N ASN A 181 -10.83 -7.55 1.28
CA ASN A 181 -11.14 -8.93 1.61
C ASN A 181 -9.87 -9.82 1.61
N MET A 182 -9.03 -9.73 0.58
CA MET A 182 -7.83 -10.55 0.48
C MET A 182 -6.76 -10.19 1.52
N VAL A 183 -6.72 -8.93 1.95
CA VAL A 183 -5.77 -8.44 2.96
C VAL A 183 -6.22 -8.88 4.35
N LEU A 184 -7.50 -8.69 4.65
CA LEU A 184 -8.17 -9.17 5.86
C LEU A 184 -7.94 -10.67 6.09
N ASP A 185 -8.07 -11.49 5.05
CA ASP A 185 -7.88 -12.94 5.17
C ASP A 185 -6.46 -13.37 5.58
N ARG A 186 -5.50 -12.45 5.45
CA ARG A 186 -4.09 -12.66 5.78
C ARG A 186 -3.68 -11.95 7.06
N THR A 187 -4.58 -11.22 7.71
CA THR A 187 -4.29 -10.60 9.00
C THR A 187 -4.47 -11.57 10.16
N LYS A 188 -3.72 -11.32 11.23
CA LYS A 188 -3.81 -12.06 12.49
C LYS A 188 -4.70 -11.34 13.50
N ASN A 189 -4.70 -10.00 13.44
CA ASN A 189 -5.47 -9.18 14.35
C ASN A 189 -6.48 -8.32 13.57
N TYR A 190 -7.58 -7.99 14.22
CA TYR A 190 -8.62 -7.11 13.71
C TYR A 190 -9.09 -6.18 14.83
N ILE A 191 -9.21 -4.87 14.57
CA ILE A 191 -9.60 -3.88 15.57
C ILE A 191 -10.82 -3.11 15.12
N LEU A 192 -11.85 -3.14 15.94
CA LEU A 192 -13.07 -2.37 15.81
C LEU A 192 -13.03 -1.13 16.69
N ASP A 193 -13.62 -0.03 16.24
CA ASP A 193 -13.84 1.12 17.12
C ASP A 193 -15.00 0.86 18.08
N ASP A 194 -14.96 1.50 19.23
CA ASP A 194 -16.09 1.51 20.15
C ASP A 194 -17.31 2.22 19.53
N ILE A 195 -18.43 1.50 19.45
CA ILE A 195 -19.71 2.03 18.96
C ILE A 195 -20.33 3.07 19.90
N ARG A 196 -19.97 3.06 21.20
CA ARG A 196 -20.57 3.94 22.22
C ARG A 196 -20.37 5.40 21.88
N ALA A 197 -19.28 5.76 21.21
CA ALA A 197 -18.98 7.14 20.85
C ALA A 197 -20.02 7.80 19.92
N ASP A 198 -20.90 7.01 19.28
CA ASP A 198 -21.67 7.47 18.13
C ASP A 198 -23.14 7.01 18.15
N MET A 199 -23.58 6.49 19.30
CA MET A 199 -24.90 5.90 19.48
C MET A 199 -25.94 6.98 19.80
N PRO A 200 -26.98 7.17 18.95
CA PRO A 200 -28.03 8.15 19.21
C PRO A 200 -28.92 7.73 20.38
N THR A 201 -29.55 8.72 21.04
CA THR A 201 -30.56 8.43 22.06
C THR A 201 -31.80 7.77 21.45
N LYS A 202 -32.52 6.98 22.24
CA LYS A 202 -33.77 6.32 21.85
C LYS A 202 -34.79 7.33 21.30
N GLU A 203 -34.95 8.46 21.98
CA GLU A 203 -35.90 9.51 21.60
C GLU A 203 -35.59 10.08 20.23
N ARG A 204 -34.29 10.24 19.92
CA ARG A 204 -33.85 10.70 18.60
C ARG A 204 -34.18 9.68 17.53
N VAL A 205 -33.90 8.39 17.76
CA VAL A 205 -34.22 7.33 16.79
C VAL A 205 -35.73 7.30 16.51
N LEU A 206 -36.56 7.41 17.55
CA LEU A 206 -38.01 7.46 17.40
C LEU A 206 -38.47 8.67 16.59
N ALA A 207 -37.93 9.85 16.87
CA ALA A 207 -38.25 11.05 16.11
C ALA A 207 -37.81 10.96 14.63
N GLU A 208 -36.65 10.35 14.36
CA GLU A 208 -36.17 10.07 12.99
C GLU A 208 -37.17 9.17 12.23
N ILE A 209 -37.67 8.11 12.88
CA ILE A 209 -38.63 7.16 12.28
C ILE A 209 -40.00 7.80 12.07
N GLU A 210 -40.56 8.46 13.09
CA GLU A 210 -41.87 9.11 13.02
C GLU A 210 -41.89 10.15 11.89
N LYS A 211 -40.81 10.91 11.74
CA LYS A 211 -40.67 11.88 10.66
C LYS A 211 -40.62 11.23 9.28
N ALA A 212 -39.89 10.12 9.13
CA ALA A 212 -39.84 9.36 7.89
C ALA A 212 -41.21 8.76 7.53
N GLN A 213 -42.00 8.34 8.52
CA GLN A 213 -43.34 7.78 8.35
C GLN A 213 -44.40 8.84 8.00
N THR A 214 -44.24 10.07 8.51
CA THR A 214 -45.19 11.17 8.30
C THR A 214 -45.01 11.93 6.98
N TYR A 215 -44.04 11.54 6.12
CA TYR A 215 -43.70 12.23 4.86
C TYR A 215 -43.45 13.74 5.06
N SER A 216 -42.82 14.13 6.17
CA SER A 216 -42.65 15.53 6.53
C SER A 216 -41.35 16.14 5.97
N ASN A 217 -41.48 17.18 5.15
CA ASN A 217 -40.36 17.97 4.58
C ASN A 217 -39.68 18.90 5.61
N THR A 218 -39.94 18.77 6.91
CA THR A 218 -39.28 19.63 7.91
C THR A 218 -37.77 19.42 7.83
N SER A 219 -36.97 20.48 7.97
CA SER A 219 -35.54 20.33 8.15
C SER A 219 -35.29 19.54 9.44
N LEU A 220 -34.57 18.42 9.38
CA LEU A 220 -33.87 17.93 10.56
C LEU A 220 -32.66 18.85 10.68
N ASP A 221 -32.33 19.34 11.87
CA ASP A 221 -31.02 19.99 12.04
C ASP A 221 -29.94 18.93 11.88
N PRO A 222 -28.94 19.14 11.00
CA PRO A 222 -27.80 18.24 10.91
C PRO A 222 -27.01 18.37 12.22
N VAL A 223 -27.29 17.46 13.16
CA VAL A 223 -26.36 17.23 14.25
C VAL A 223 -25.14 16.58 13.62
N ILE A 224 -24.01 17.27 13.68
CA ILE A 224 -22.70 16.69 13.35
C ILE A 224 -22.51 15.54 14.33
N LEU A 225 -22.76 14.32 13.85
CA LEU A 225 -22.47 13.12 14.59
C LEU A 225 -21.07 12.69 14.21
N GLU A 226 -20.21 12.59 15.21
CA GLU A 226 -19.13 11.62 15.13
C GLU A 226 -19.81 10.25 14.92
N THR A 227 -19.39 9.50 13.90
CA THR A 227 -19.88 8.12 13.62
C THR A 227 -18.81 7.04 13.82
N CYS A 228 -19.08 5.91 14.48
CA CYS A 228 -18.03 4.89 14.60
C CYS A 228 -17.88 4.27 13.22
N ASP A 229 -16.63 4.02 12.84
CA ASP A 229 -16.30 3.85 11.43
C ASP A 229 -16.86 2.55 10.84
N TRP A 230 -17.24 1.57 11.68
CA TRP A 230 -17.55 0.24 11.20
C TRP A 230 -19.04 -0.16 11.14
N VAL A 231 -19.94 0.53 11.86
CA VAL A 231 -21.33 0.05 12.04
C VAL A 231 -22.33 0.76 11.15
N ASN A 232 -21.98 1.94 10.63
CA ASN A 232 -22.82 2.77 9.77
C ASN A 232 -22.39 2.72 8.29
N SER A 233 -21.38 1.89 7.99
CA SER A 233 -20.83 1.64 6.67
C SER A 233 -21.17 0.21 6.26
N ARG A 234 -21.85 0.03 5.12
CA ARG A 234 -22.19 -1.31 4.60
C ARG A 234 -20.94 -2.17 4.44
N ASN A 235 -19.91 -1.55 3.89
CA ASN A 235 -18.60 -2.12 3.65
C ASN A 235 -17.95 -2.64 4.94
N SER A 236 -17.97 -1.83 5.99
CA SER A 236 -17.29 -2.17 7.23
C SER A 236 -18.06 -3.21 8.06
N ILE A 237 -19.38 -3.32 7.88
CA ILE A 237 -20.17 -4.44 8.40
C ILE A 237 -19.70 -5.75 7.75
N LEU A 238 -19.45 -5.76 6.44
CA LEU A 238 -18.95 -6.95 5.72
C LEU A 238 -17.54 -7.35 6.18
N GLU A 239 -16.63 -6.37 6.34
CA GLU A 239 -15.27 -6.62 6.87
C GLU A 239 -15.32 -7.24 8.27
N MET A 240 -16.16 -6.68 9.15
CA MET A 240 -16.35 -7.20 10.50
C MET A 240 -16.91 -8.62 10.46
N ALA A 241 -17.94 -8.86 9.66
CA ALA A 241 -18.56 -10.17 9.53
C ALA A 241 -17.54 -11.22 9.08
N ARG A 242 -16.69 -10.85 8.10
CA ARG A 242 -15.64 -11.70 7.58
C ARG A 242 -14.54 -11.99 8.60
N GLY A 243 -14.17 -11.01 9.42
CA GLY A 243 -13.28 -11.23 10.58
C GLY A 243 -13.85 -12.27 11.54
N ASN A 244 -15.15 -12.21 11.85
CA ASN A 244 -15.82 -13.26 12.63
C ASN A 244 -15.82 -14.62 11.89
N TYR A 245 -16.05 -14.69 10.58
CA TYR A 245 -16.02 -15.97 9.86
C TYR A 245 -14.66 -16.67 9.95
N ILE A 246 -13.58 -15.90 9.91
CA ILE A 246 -12.22 -16.42 10.13
C ILE A 246 -12.08 -16.88 11.58
N ARG A 247 -12.43 -16.02 12.56
CA ARG A 247 -12.34 -16.30 14.00
C ARG A 247 -13.12 -17.54 14.47
N PHE A 248 -14.14 -17.97 13.74
CA PHE A 248 -14.92 -19.18 14.01
C PHE A 248 -14.53 -20.38 13.13
N GLY A 249 -13.47 -20.28 12.32
CA GLY A 249 -13.01 -21.38 11.46
C GLY A 249 -13.98 -21.72 10.31
N LEU A 250 -14.83 -20.78 9.93
CA LEU A 250 -15.83 -20.92 8.86
C LEU A 250 -15.28 -20.48 7.49
N HIS A 251 -14.12 -19.82 7.46
CA HIS A 251 -13.43 -19.48 6.21
C HIS A 251 -12.61 -20.68 5.69
N PRO A 252 -12.85 -21.18 4.46
CA PRO A 252 -12.25 -22.43 3.98
C PRO A 252 -10.71 -22.46 4.00
N LEU A 253 -10.07 -21.32 3.74
CA LEU A 253 -8.61 -21.18 3.71
C LEU A 253 -7.97 -20.86 5.08
N ARG A 254 -8.79 -20.60 6.12
CA ARG A 254 -8.35 -20.34 7.50
C ARG A 254 -9.11 -21.25 8.49
N PRO A 255 -8.99 -22.58 8.35
CA PRO A 255 -9.73 -23.51 9.22
C PRO A 255 -9.24 -23.49 10.68
N GLU A 256 -8.05 -22.94 10.94
CA GLU A 256 -7.38 -22.84 12.25
C GLU A 256 -8.01 -21.78 13.18
N ALA A 257 -8.87 -20.91 12.66
CA ALA A 257 -9.53 -19.84 13.43
C ALA A 257 -8.59 -18.84 14.14
N ASP A 258 -7.41 -18.60 13.56
CA ASP A 258 -6.28 -17.85 14.13
C ASP A 258 -6.40 -16.31 13.97
N MET A 259 -7.61 -15.75 14.09
CA MET A 259 -7.83 -14.30 14.07
C MET A 259 -8.27 -13.78 15.45
N GLN A 260 -7.47 -12.88 16.02
CA GLN A 260 -7.82 -12.13 17.23
C GLN A 260 -8.58 -10.86 16.86
N MET A 261 -9.64 -10.55 17.60
CA MET A 261 -10.45 -9.36 17.37
C MET A 261 -10.61 -8.53 18.63
N TYR A 262 -10.38 -7.23 18.50
CA TYR A 262 -10.39 -6.27 19.60
C TYR A 262 -11.36 -5.11 19.35
N LEU A 263 -11.85 -4.52 20.43
CA LEU A 263 -12.56 -3.26 20.45
C LEU A 263 -11.67 -2.20 21.08
N TYR A 264 -11.53 -1.08 20.39
CA TYR A 264 -10.83 0.10 20.85
C TYR A 264 -11.78 1.02 21.59
N ASP A 265 -11.60 1.11 22.90
CA ASP A 265 -12.33 2.02 23.77
C ASP A 265 -11.68 3.41 23.76
N GLY A 266 -12.38 4.37 23.16
CA GLY A 266 -11.93 5.77 23.11
C GLY A 266 -11.98 6.49 24.47
N ASP A 267 -12.74 5.99 25.45
CA ASP A 267 -12.81 6.61 26.77
C ASP A 267 -11.60 6.26 27.63
N THR A 268 -11.22 4.98 27.61
CA THR A 268 -10.11 4.44 28.40
C THR A 268 -8.79 4.35 27.63
N GLU A 269 -8.82 4.58 26.31
CA GLU A 269 -7.69 4.45 25.39
C GLU A 269 -7.06 3.03 25.46
N LYS A 270 -7.91 1.99 25.48
CA LYS A 270 -7.49 0.58 25.61
C LYS A 270 -8.14 -0.34 24.59
N LEU A 271 -7.48 -1.46 24.33
CA LEU A 271 -7.99 -2.57 23.54
C LEU A 271 -8.60 -3.66 24.42
N TYR A 272 -9.79 -4.11 24.06
CA TYR A 272 -10.52 -5.19 24.73
C TYR A 272 -10.82 -6.32 23.76
N PRO A 273 -10.67 -7.60 24.13
CA PRO A 273 -11.12 -8.71 23.28
C PRO A 273 -12.62 -8.58 22.99
N ALA A 274 -12.98 -8.56 21.71
CA ALA A 274 -14.37 -8.40 21.29
C ALA A 274 -15.14 -9.72 21.46
N ARG A 275 -16.36 -9.72 21.99
CA ARG A 275 -17.25 -10.90 21.98
C ARG A 275 -18.10 -10.91 20.71
N LEU A 276 -18.75 -12.04 20.42
CA LEU A 276 -19.72 -12.10 19.32
C LEU A 276 -20.87 -11.10 19.54
N LEU A 277 -21.35 -11.01 20.79
CA LEU A 277 -22.41 -10.08 21.19
C LEU A 277 -22.02 -8.61 20.95
N ASP A 278 -20.76 -8.26 21.19
CA ASP A 278 -20.27 -6.88 20.99
C ASP A 278 -20.28 -6.49 19.52
N THR A 279 -20.24 -7.46 18.61
CA THR A 279 -20.42 -7.23 17.17
C THR A 279 -21.87 -7.30 16.70
N PHE A 280 -22.69 -8.09 17.39
CA PHE A 280 -24.10 -8.29 17.03
C PHE A 280 -24.97 -7.08 17.39
N LYS A 281 -24.85 -6.55 18.61
CA LYS A 281 -25.66 -5.39 19.08
C LYS A 281 -25.55 -4.19 18.11
N PRO A 282 -24.36 -3.78 17.65
CA PRO A 282 -24.17 -2.79 16.59
C PRO A 282 -24.93 -3.03 15.29
N VAL A 283 -24.91 -4.26 14.79
CA VAL A 283 -25.58 -4.63 13.54
C VAL A 283 -27.09 -4.54 13.70
N VAL A 284 -27.61 -4.97 14.87
CA VAL A 284 -29.02 -4.81 15.23
C VAL A 284 -29.40 -3.33 15.28
N GLN A 285 -28.59 -2.48 15.91
CA GLN A 285 -28.82 -1.04 15.96
C GLN A 285 -28.87 -0.41 14.56
N ASN A 286 -27.96 -0.79 13.66
CA ASN A 286 -28.00 -0.32 12.27
C ASN A 286 -29.36 -0.64 11.62
N ILE A 287 -29.84 -1.87 11.76
CA ILE A 287 -31.13 -2.32 11.18
C ILE A 287 -32.29 -1.56 11.81
N LEU A 288 -32.36 -1.51 13.14
CA LEU A 288 -33.42 -0.86 13.90
C LEU A 288 -33.52 0.63 13.59
N ARG A 289 -32.40 1.30 13.35
CA ARG A 289 -32.40 2.70 12.98
C ARG A 289 -32.85 2.90 11.54
N TRP A 290 -32.27 2.18 10.58
CA TRP A 290 -32.35 2.52 9.16
C TRP A 290 -33.47 1.81 8.38
N ALA A 291 -33.79 0.56 8.72
CA ALA A 291 -34.84 -0.19 8.02
C ALA A 291 -36.24 0.45 8.14
N PRO A 292 -36.70 0.96 9.30
CA PRO A 292 -37.99 1.64 9.40
C PRO A 292 -38.05 2.94 8.60
N GLN A 293 -36.88 3.50 8.27
CA GLN A 293 -36.74 4.70 7.45
C GLN A 293 -36.63 4.35 5.96
N GLY A 294 -36.64 3.08 5.55
CA GLY A 294 -36.45 2.68 4.16
C GLY A 294 -35.05 3.01 3.62
N ILE A 295 -34.03 2.92 4.49
CA ILE A 295 -32.62 3.05 4.13
C ILE A 295 -31.97 1.65 4.15
N ALA A 296 -31.02 1.38 3.25
CA ALA A 296 -30.63 0.00 2.96
C ALA A 296 -29.78 -0.61 4.07
N THR A 297 -30.24 -1.75 4.56
CA THR A 297 -29.65 -2.54 5.66
C THR A 297 -29.44 -3.99 5.23
N GLU A 298 -29.31 -4.26 3.93
CA GLU A 298 -29.18 -5.62 3.38
C GLU A 298 -28.01 -6.39 4.01
N GLU A 299 -26.83 -5.76 4.04
CA GLU A 299 -25.60 -6.32 4.60
C GLU A 299 -25.72 -6.54 6.11
N ALA A 300 -26.40 -5.62 6.80
CA ALA A 300 -26.66 -5.73 8.24
C ALA A 300 -27.64 -6.87 8.54
N CYS A 301 -28.76 -6.97 7.82
CA CYS A 301 -29.75 -8.04 7.98
C CYS A 301 -29.16 -9.42 7.73
N ARG A 302 -28.33 -9.56 6.67
CA ARG A 302 -27.60 -10.79 6.37
C ARG A 302 -26.61 -11.16 7.47
N THR A 303 -25.80 -10.19 7.88
CA THR A 303 -24.82 -10.39 8.96
C THR A 303 -25.51 -10.79 10.26
N ALA A 304 -26.60 -10.12 10.65
CA ALA A 304 -27.35 -10.44 11.85
C ALA A 304 -27.84 -11.89 11.87
N ALA A 305 -28.52 -12.34 10.81
CA ALA A 305 -29.01 -13.72 10.70
C ALA A 305 -27.88 -14.76 10.87
N ARG A 306 -26.70 -14.46 10.33
CA ARG A 306 -25.52 -15.34 10.44
C ARG A 306 -24.88 -15.31 11.82
N LEU A 307 -24.82 -14.16 12.49
CA LEU A 307 -24.30 -14.11 13.87
C LEU A 307 -25.24 -14.87 14.83
N ILE A 308 -26.56 -14.85 14.58
CA ILE A 308 -27.53 -15.71 15.29
C ILE A 308 -27.25 -17.19 15.02
N HIS A 309 -27.02 -17.56 13.76
CA HIS A 309 -26.66 -18.91 13.36
C HIS A 309 -25.35 -19.38 14.03
N ILE A 310 -24.30 -18.57 14.02
CA ILE A 310 -23.01 -18.85 14.67
C ILE A 310 -23.19 -19.01 16.17
N HIS A 311 -23.97 -18.13 16.81
CA HIS A 311 -24.26 -18.24 18.25
C HIS A 311 -24.92 -19.59 18.58
N ARG A 312 -25.94 -20.00 17.81
CA ARG A 312 -26.58 -21.33 17.96
C ARG A 312 -25.60 -22.48 17.75
N MET A 313 -24.76 -22.44 16.70
CA MET A 313 -23.72 -23.44 16.48
C MET A 313 -22.71 -23.51 17.64
N ARG A 314 -22.47 -22.39 18.32
CA ARG A 314 -21.56 -22.33 19.47
C ARG A 314 -22.20 -22.87 20.74
N THR A 315 -23.49 -22.60 20.99
CA THR A 315 -24.12 -22.89 22.29
C THR A 315 -25.01 -24.13 22.33
N ASP A 316 -25.43 -24.65 21.17
CA ASP A 316 -26.27 -25.84 21.04
C ASP A 316 -25.51 -26.93 20.25
N SER A 317 -25.13 -28.00 20.96
CA SER A 317 -24.32 -29.09 20.38
C SER A 317 -25.08 -29.93 19.36
N GLU A 318 -26.40 -30.10 19.53
CA GLU A 318 -27.25 -30.83 18.58
C GLU A 318 -27.42 -30.00 17.31
N TYR A 319 -27.68 -28.70 17.47
CA TYR A 319 -27.77 -27.77 16.35
C TYR A 319 -26.44 -27.71 15.58
N ASN A 320 -25.30 -27.64 16.28
CA ASN A 320 -23.99 -27.62 15.65
C ASN A 320 -23.71 -28.89 14.84
N ALA A 321 -23.98 -30.05 15.41
CA ALA A 321 -23.75 -31.35 14.77
C ALA A 321 -24.58 -31.54 13.50
N ALA A 322 -25.75 -30.90 13.40
CA ALA A 322 -26.61 -30.94 12.23
C ALA A 322 -26.13 -30.08 11.05
N GLN A 323 -25.13 -29.20 11.25
CA GLN A 323 -24.66 -28.30 10.20
C GLN A 323 -23.78 -29.00 9.16
N THR A 324 -23.75 -28.46 7.94
CA THR A 324 -22.91 -28.99 6.85
C THR A 324 -21.43 -28.98 7.23
N ALA A 325 -20.96 -27.92 7.89
CA ALA A 325 -19.65 -27.84 8.49
C ALA A 325 -19.78 -27.35 9.96
N PRO A 326 -19.90 -28.27 10.94
CA PRO A 326 -20.00 -27.93 12.37
C PRO A 326 -18.78 -27.12 12.86
N LEU A 327 -18.95 -26.25 13.85
CA LEU A 327 -17.84 -25.57 14.54
C LEU A 327 -17.02 -26.58 15.33
N VAL A 328 -15.69 -26.44 15.29
CA VAL A 328 -14.75 -27.22 16.10
C VAL A 328 -14.30 -26.33 17.27
N LEU A 329 -15.07 -26.32 18.35
CA LEU A 329 -14.90 -25.37 19.45
C LEU A 329 -13.50 -25.43 20.10
N ASP A 330 -12.91 -26.63 20.19
CA ASP A 330 -11.57 -26.84 20.78
C ASP A 330 -10.44 -26.15 20.00
N THR A 331 -10.68 -25.72 18.76
CA THR A 331 -9.70 -24.99 17.94
C THR A 331 -9.85 -23.47 18.03
N LEU A 332 -10.92 -22.98 18.67
CA LEU A 332 -11.21 -21.55 18.78
C LEU A 332 -10.53 -20.95 20.02
N ASP A 333 -10.36 -19.63 20.03
CA ASP A 333 -9.94 -18.89 21.23
C ASP A 333 -10.94 -19.18 22.38
N PRO A 334 -10.47 -19.59 23.58
CA PRO A 334 -11.35 -19.91 24.71
C PRO A 334 -12.33 -18.79 25.09
N PHE A 335 -11.92 -17.52 24.94
CA PHE A 335 -12.77 -16.37 25.19
C PHE A 335 -14.01 -16.34 24.28
N VAL A 336 -13.91 -16.94 23.10
CA VAL A 336 -14.98 -17.04 22.11
C VAL A 336 -15.73 -18.34 22.24
N ALA A 337 -14.99 -19.44 22.38
CA ALA A 337 -15.51 -20.80 22.44
C ALA A 337 -16.43 -21.00 23.65
N GLU A 338 -16.06 -20.40 24.78
CA GLU A 338 -16.73 -20.55 26.08
C GLU A 338 -17.38 -19.22 26.52
N PRO A 339 -18.50 -18.81 25.90
CA PRO A 339 -19.17 -17.58 26.29
C PRO A 339 -19.65 -17.66 27.74
N THR A 340 -19.55 -16.55 28.44
CA THR A 340 -20.08 -16.47 29.81
C THR A 340 -21.59 -16.69 29.81
N HIS A 341 -22.14 -17.26 30.88
CA HIS A 341 -23.59 -17.43 31.02
C HIS A 341 -24.37 -16.12 30.84
N LYS A 342 -23.81 -15.00 31.32
CA LYS A 342 -24.38 -13.66 31.13
C LYS A 342 -24.46 -13.27 29.65
N GLU A 343 -23.39 -13.51 28.88
CA GLU A 343 -23.39 -13.26 27.43
C GLU A 343 -24.46 -14.09 26.73
N VAL A 344 -24.54 -15.39 27.03
CA VAL A 344 -25.55 -16.30 26.43
C VAL A 344 -26.96 -15.81 26.73
N GLN A 345 -27.26 -15.50 27.99
CA GLN A 345 -28.57 -14.99 28.40
C GLN A 345 -28.94 -13.68 27.69
N GLU A 346 -28.01 -12.71 27.61
CA GLU A 346 -28.26 -11.45 26.91
C GLU A 346 -28.48 -11.66 25.41
N PHE A 347 -27.68 -12.52 24.79
CA PHE A 347 -27.79 -12.83 23.37
C PHE A 347 -29.11 -13.53 23.06
N ASP A 348 -29.46 -14.57 23.82
CA ASP A 348 -30.70 -15.35 23.62
C ASP A 348 -31.95 -14.50 23.83
N ALA A 349 -31.96 -13.64 24.87
CA ALA A 349 -33.05 -12.71 25.09
C ALA A 349 -33.22 -11.74 23.91
N LEU A 350 -32.12 -11.23 23.36
CA LEU A 350 -32.15 -10.38 22.18
C LEU A 350 -32.63 -11.15 20.93
N ILE A 351 -32.17 -12.38 20.71
CA ILE A 351 -32.62 -13.25 19.60
C ILE A 351 -34.13 -13.48 19.67
N GLU A 352 -34.66 -13.80 20.85
CA GLU A 352 -36.08 -14.11 21.06
C GLU A 352 -37.00 -12.98 20.58
N LYS A 353 -36.54 -11.73 20.64
CA LYS A 353 -37.30 -10.56 20.17
C LYS A 353 -36.89 -10.11 18.77
N PHE A 354 -35.60 -10.11 18.47
CA PHE A 354 -35.07 -9.54 17.24
C PHE A 354 -35.21 -10.47 16.03
N GLU A 355 -35.04 -11.79 16.18
CA GLU A 355 -35.17 -12.70 15.04
C GLU A 355 -36.61 -12.72 14.49
N PRO A 356 -37.68 -12.73 15.31
CA PRO A 356 -39.05 -12.55 14.82
C PRO A 356 -39.25 -11.22 14.08
N PHE A 357 -38.67 -10.11 14.58
CA PHE A 357 -38.69 -8.82 13.90
C PHE A 357 -38.04 -8.93 12.50
N LEU A 358 -36.86 -9.55 12.44
CA LEU A 358 -36.10 -9.73 11.21
C LEU A 358 -36.89 -10.58 10.19
N LEU A 359 -37.45 -11.70 10.61
CA LEU A 359 -38.26 -12.61 9.77
C LEU A 359 -39.58 -11.98 9.32
N LYS A 360 -40.15 -11.07 10.10
CA LYS A 360 -41.40 -10.38 9.77
C LYS A 360 -41.18 -9.24 8.78
N TYR A 361 -40.18 -8.39 9.00
CA TYR A 361 -40.05 -7.11 8.29
C TYR A 361 -38.91 -7.03 7.29
N CYS A 362 -37.90 -7.90 7.40
CA CYS A 362 -36.73 -7.89 6.53
C CYS A 362 -36.40 -9.24 5.85
N PRO A 363 -37.31 -10.22 5.70
CA PRO A 363 -36.92 -11.54 5.19
C PRO A 363 -36.47 -11.49 3.71
N HIS A 364 -36.95 -10.51 2.93
CA HIS A 364 -36.55 -10.29 1.54
C HIS A 364 -35.09 -9.82 1.37
N LEU A 365 -34.44 -9.35 2.44
CA LEU A 365 -33.05 -8.89 2.42
C LEU A 365 -32.04 -10.00 2.76
N ILE A 366 -32.51 -11.15 3.27
CA ILE A 366 -31.66 -12.22 3.81
C ILE A 366 -31.36 -13.25 2.72
N ARG A 367 -30.09 -13.66 2.62
CA ARG A 367 -29.68 -14.87 1.87
C ARG A 367 -29.97 -16.08 2.75
N THR A 368 -30.96 -16.90 2.37
CA THR A 368 -31.48 -17.99 3.20
C THR A 368 -30.67 -19.29 3.07
N GLY A 369 -29.75 -19.37 2.10
CA GLY A 369 -28.89 -20.53 1.87
C GLY A 369 -28.05 -20.90 3.10
N GLY A 370 -28.22 -22.14 3.58
CA GLY A 370 -27.49 -22.66 4.75
C GLY A 370 -27.90 -22.05 6.10
N LEU A 371 -28.99 -21.28 6.14
CA LEU A 371 -29.68 -20.88 7.37
C LEU A 371 -30.87 -21.84 7.64
N PRO A 372 -31.46 -21.83 8.85
CA PRO A 372 -32.66 -22.62 9.15
C PRO A 372 -33.83 -22.35 8.20
N ASP A 373 -34.64 -23.38 7.93
CA ASP A 373 -35.81 -23.33 7.04
C ASP A 373 -36.80 -22.21 7.37
N ALA A 374 -36.87 -21.76 8.63
CA ALA A 374 -37.70 -20.63 9.05
C ALA A 374 -37.39 -19.34 8.27
N TYR A 375 -36.14 -19.12 7.86
CA TYR A 375 -35.75 -17.95 7.06
C TYR A 375 -36.29 -18.05 5.63
N GLN A 376 -36.17 -19.23 5.01
CA GLN A 376 -36.74 -19.48 3.69
C GLN A 376 -38.26 -19.38 3.71
N GLY A 377 -38.91 -20.02 4.69
CA GLY A 377 -40.36 -19.95 4.87
C GLY A 377 -40.85 -18.51 5.11
N ALA A 378 -40.11 -17.69 5.87
CA ALA A 378 -40.45 -16.28 6.06
C ALA A 378 -40.34 -15.48 4.75
N GLN A 379 -39.30 -15.71 3.95
CA GLN A 379 -39.11 -15.04 2.65
C GLN A 379 -40.18 -15.44 1.62
N GLU A 380 -40.56 -16.72 1.60
CA GLU A 380 -41.63 -17.24 0.74
C GLU A 380 -43.01 -16.71 1.12
N ASN A 381 -43.26 -16.49 2.42
CA ASN A 381 -44.54 -15.98 2.93
C ASN A 381 -44.60 -14.45 3.04
N CYS A 382 -43.48 -13.73 2.90
CA CYS A 382 -43.46 -12.27 2.95
C CYS A 382 -44.16 -11.67 1.72
N GLU A 383 -44.89 -10.58 1.91
CA GLU A 383 -45.50 -9.81 0.82
C GLU A 383 -44.45 -9.23 -0.13
N ILE A 384 -43.29 -8.84 0.40
CA ILE A 384 -42.17 -8.29 -0.36
C ILE A 384 -41.21 -9.41 -0.76
N LYS A 385 -40.86 -9.48 -2.05
CA LYS A 385 -39.90 -10.45 -2.58
C LYS A 385 -38.52 -9.83 -2.82
N PRO A 386 -37.46 -10.65 -2.93
CA PRO A 386 -36.13 -10.15 -3.30
C PRO A 386 -36.11 -9.35 -4.61
N SER A 387 -37.01 -9.65 -5.56
CA SER A 387 -37.19 -8.88 -6.79
C SER A 387 -37.76 -7.48 -6.59
N ASP A 388 -38.39 -7.21 -5.43
CA ASP A 388 -39.05 -5.95 -5.10
C ASP A 388 -38.15 -4.99 -4.29
N ILE A 389 -36.87 -5.35 -4.11
CA ILE A 389 -35.87 -4.50 -3.47
C ILE A 389 -35.77 -3.17 -4.25
N GLY A 390 -36.09 -2.08 -3.57
CA GLY A 390 -36.24 -0.76 -4.18
C GLY A 390 -37.48 -0.05 -3.64
N GLU A 391 -38.13 0.77 -4.46
CA GLU A 391 -39.19 1.67 -4.00
C GLU A 391 -40.33 0.97 -3.25
N THR A 392 -40.68 -0.23 -3.72
CA THR A 392 -41.75 -1.07 -3.18
C THR A 392 -41.44 -1.55 -1.76
N SER A 393 -40.30 -2.25 -1.57
CA SER A 393 -39.91 -2.77 -0.25
C SER A 393 -39.79 -1.66 0.79
N MET A 394 -39.31 -0.48 0.39
CA MET A 394 -39.11 0.67 1.28
C MET A 394 -40.40 1.28 1.79
N ARG A 395 -41.35 1.54 0.89
CA ARG A 395 -42.68 2.05 1.27
C ARG A 395 -43.37 1.08 2.20
N TRP A 396 -43.21 -0.21 1.94
CA TRP A 396 -43.74 -1.26 2.79
C TRP A 396 -43.08 -1.24 4.17
N GLN A 397 -41.74 -1.20 4.27
CA GLN A 397 -41.03 -1.17 5.55
C GLN A 397 -41.43 0.04 6.41
N ARG A 398 -41.48 1.24 5.82
CA ARG A 398 -41.91 2.46 6.53
C ARG A 398 -43.31 2.34 7.13
N ARG A 399 -44.24 1.77 6.37
CA ARG A 399 -45.65 1.65 6.78
C ARG A 399 -45.86 0.56 7.81
N ASN A 400 -45.04 -0.49 7.78
CA ASN A 400 -45.30 -1.71 8.54
C ASN A 400 -44.39 -1.90 9.76
N ILE A 401 -43.21 -1.27 9.81
CA ILE A 401 -42.31 -1.39 10.96
C ILE A 401 -42.73 -0.40 12.07
N PRO A 402 -43.23 -0.87 13.23
CA PRO A 402 -43.70 0.01 14.29
C PRO A 402 -42.54 0.63 15.07
N ALA A 403 -42.56 1.96 15.24
CA ALA A 403 -41.55 2.67 16.04
C ALA A 403 -41.48 2.16 17.49
N THR A 404 -42.60 1.74 18.06
CA THR A 404 -42.68 1.16 19.42
C THR A 404 -41.95 -0.17 19.55
N GLU A 405 -42.05 -1.03 18.54
CA GLU A 405 -41.33 -2.32 18.48
C GLU A 405 -39.82 -2.08 18.32
N VAL A 406 -39.45 -1.11 17.47
CA VAL A 406 -38.07 -0.66 17.30
C VAL A 406 -37.48 -0.12 18.61
N ALA A 407 -38.22 0.72 19.33
CA ALA A 407 -37.77 1.27 20.60
C ALA A 407 -37.51 0.20 21.67
N ALA A 408 -38.38 -0.82 21.75
CA ALA A 408 -38.23 -1.90 22.70
C ALA A 408 -36.96 -2.73 22.41
N LEU A 409 -36.71 -3.02 21.13
CA LEU A 409 -35.49 -3.71 20.70
C LEU A 409 -34.24 -2.84 20.87
N TRP A 410 -34.34 -1.54 20.62
CA TRP A 410 -33.23 -0.60 20.76
C TRP A 410 -32.67 -0.61 22.19
N ASP A 411 -33.55 -0.56 23.20
CA ASP A 411 -33.13 -0.59 24.61
C ASP A 411 -32.32 -1.85 24.95
N MET A 412 -32.66 -3.00 24.37
CA MET A 412 -31.96 -4.27 24.59
C MET A 412 -30.55 -4.28 23.98
N THR A 413 -30.27 -3.39 23.03
CA THR A 413 -28.94 -3.26 22.42
C THR A 413 -28.02 -2.29 23.17
N LEU A 414 -28.54 -1.53 24.14
CA LEU A 414 -27.75 -0.55 24.88
C LEU A 414 -26.78 -1.26 25.86
N PRO A 415 -25.54 -0.77 26.02
CA PRO A 415 -24.66 -1.22 27.10
C PRO A 415 -25.23 -0.85 28.47
N SER A 416 -24.99 -1.69 29.49
CA SER A 416 -25.53 -1.50 30.85
C SER A 416 -25.02 -0.26 31.60
N GLU A 417 -23.92 0.36 31.15
CA GLU A 417 -23.28 1.53 31.77
C GLU A 417 -23.13 2.71 30.80
N PHE A 418 -24.06 2.85 29.86
CA PHE A 418 -23.95 3.83 28.78
C PHE A 418 -24.56 5.20 29.14
N ASP A 419 -23.76 6.28 29.01
CA ASP A 419 -24.25 7.66 28.99
C ASP A 419 -24.11 8.26 27.57
N PRO A 420 -25.21 8.37 26.79
CA PRO A 420 -25.17 8.91 25.43
C PRO A 420 -24.74 10.37 25.33
N LYS A 421 -24.62 11.11 26.45
CA LYS A 421 -24.23 12.52 26.45
C LYS A 421 -22.71 12.74 26.48
N ARG A 422 -21.90 11.67 26.56
CA ARG A 422 -20.44 11.71 26.70
C ARG A 422 -19.67 11.36 25.42
N ALA A 423 -20.11 11.80 24.25
CA ALA A 423 -19.17 11.92 23.14
C ALA A 423 -18.12 12.97 23.55
N LYS A 424 -16.88 12.56 23.80
CA LYS A 424 -15.78 13.50 24.09
C LYS A 424 -15.63 14.44 22.90
N GLU A 425 -15.36 15.72 23.18
CA GLU A 425 -14.80 16.62 22.17
C GLU A 425 -13.58 15.96 21.54
N ILE A 426 -13.47 16.06 20.21
CA ILE A 426 -12.26 15.74 19.45
C ILE A 426 -11.10 16.39 20.20
N LYS A 427 -10.28 15.58 20.87
CA LYS A 427 -9.01 16.06 21.40
C LYS A 427 -8.20 16.48 20.19
N GLU A 428 -8.07 17.78 19.96
CA GLU A 428 -6.99 18.27 19.12
C GLU A 428 -5.68 17.71 19.70
N PRO A 429 -4.74 17.28 18.83
CA PRO A 429 -3.48 16.71 19.28
C PRO A 429 -2.84 17.63 20.33
N SER A 430 -2.71 17.15 21.56
CA SER A 430 -2.06 17.90 22.63
C SER A 430 -0.58 18.10 22.27
N HIS A 431 -0.19 19.35 22.02
CA HIS A 431 1.19 19.74 21.74
C HIS A 431 2.17 19.21 22.80
N GLY A 432 3.34 18.71 22.37
CA GLY A 432 4.35 18.25 23.34
C GLY A 432 5.67 17.62 22.85
N LYS A 433 6.24 18.04 21.72
CA LYS A 433 7.67 18.05 21.32
C LYS A 433 7.72 18.16 19.81
N TYR A 434 8.55 19.05 19.27
CA TYR A 434 8.78 19.10 17.83
C TYR A 434 9.52 17.81 17.41
N VAL A 435 8.76 16.91 16.79
CA VAL A 435 9.25 15.81 15.97
C VAL A 435 9.19 16.33 14.53
N PRO A 436 10.23 16.15 13.69
CA PRO A 436 10.17 16.57 12.29
C PRO A 436 8.86 16.07 11.66
N GLN A 437 8.25 16.84 10.75
CA GLN A 437 7.03 16.41 10.07
C GLN A 437 7.33 15.13 9.27
N ARG A 438 7.06 13.97 9.89
CA ARG A 438 7.04 12.69 9.20
C ARG A 438 5.73 12.67 8.45
N ALA A 439 5.81 12.74 7.12
CA ALA A 439 4.66 13.03 6.27
C ALA A 439 3.41 12.24 6.67
N VAL A 440 2.23 12.84 6.47
CA VAL A 440 0.94 12.24 6.08
C VAL A 440 0.94 12.06 4.56
N HIS A 441 0.35 11.00 4.00
CA HIS A 441 0.48 10.74 2.55
C HIS A 441 -0.08 11.97 1.85
N SER A 442 0.77 12.66 1.08
CA SER A 442 0.40 13.93 0.46
C SER A 442 -0.42 13.62 -0.78
N PHE A 443 -1.74 13.74 -0.68
CA PHE A 443 -2.62 13.67 -1.85
C PHE A 443 -2.41 14.85 -2.83
N SER A 444 -1.63 15.86 -2.42
CA SER A 444 -1.33 17.07 -3.18
C SER A 444 -0.04 16.99 -4.01
N SER A 445 0.93 16.12 -3.66
CA SER A 445 2.23 16.02 -4.35
C SER A 445 2.42 14.60 -4.87
N GLU A 446 2.33 14.41 -6.19
CA GLU A 446 2.38 13.10 -6.84
C GLU A 446 3.79 12.47 -6.80
N PRO A 447 3.90 11.12 -6.81
CA PRO A 447 5.14 10.42 -7.14
C PRO A 447 5.71 10.88 -8.48
N PHE A 448 7.02 11.11 -8.50
CA PHE A 448 7.80 11.49 -9.67
C PHE A 448 7.53 12.90 -10.24
N GLU A 449 6.88 13.81 -9.48
CA GLU A 449 6.73 15.20 -9.90
C GLU A 449 8.09 15.90 -10.12
N THR A 450 8.13 16.75 -11.15
CA THR A 450 9.31 17.59 -11.42
C THR A 450 9.39 18.69 -10.37
N GLN A 451 10.51 18.76 -9.65
CA GLN A 451 10.74 19.80 -8.66
C GLN A 451 11.36 21.03 -9.30
N LYS A 452 10.82 22.21 -8.98
CA LYS A 452 11.39 23.48 -9.42
C LYS A 452 12.65 23.77 -8.59
N GLY A 453 13.80 23.84 -9.26
CA GLY A 453 15.07 24.18 -8.61
C GLY A 453 15.92 22.97 -8.17
N GLU A 454 15.50 21.74 -8.47
CA GLU A 454 16.40 20.58 -8.35
C GLU A 454 17.56 20.74 -9.34
N ILE A 455 18.79 20.73 -8.82
CA ILE A 455 20.00 20.72 -9.64
C ILE A 455 20.33 19.29 -10.08
N TRP A 456 20.85 19.14 -11.31
CA TRP A 456 21.27 17.86 -11.87
C TRP A 456 20.20 16.78 -11.69
N ALA A 457 18.98 17.07 -12.17
CA ALA A 457 17.87 16.14 -12.08
C ALA A 457 18.21 14.84 -12.83
N ASP A 458 18.05 13.71 -12.16
CA ASP A 458 18.24 12.38 -12.76
C ASP A 458 16.87 11.71 -12.78
N ARG A 459 16.28 11.55 -13.98
CA ARG A 459 14.88 11.13 -14.15
C ARG A 459 14.74 9.84 -14.97
N PRO A 460 15.25 8.69 -14.48
CA PRO A 460 15.09 7.41 -15.16
C PRO A 460 13.61 7.02 -15.36
N TYR A 461 12.72 7.52 -14.50
CA TYR A 461 11.27 7.40 -14.64
C TYR A 461 10.74 7.92 -15.99
N ASP A 462 11.30 9.01 -16.50
CA ASP A 462 10.82 9.66 -17.74
C ASP A 462 11.15 8.82 -19.00
N HIS A 463 12.10 7.87 -18.89
CA HIS A 463 12.46 6.94 -19.97
C HIS A 463 11.64 5.65 -19.98
N LEU A 464 10.80 5.44 -18.95
CA LEU A 464 9.95 4.26 -18.86
C LEU A 464 8.79 4.35 -19.84
N ASP A 465 8.36 3.20 -20.36
CA ASP A 465 7.07 3.10 -21.02
C ASP A 465 5.94 3.46 -20.05
N GLU A 466 4.80 3.89 -20.59
CA GLU A 466 3.70 4.43 -19.79
C GLU A 466 3.10 3.41 -18.79
N MET A 467 3.12 2.11 -19.10
CA MET A 467 2.66 1.08 -18.16
C MET A 467 3.64 0.93 -16.98
N SER A 468 4.94 0.95 -17.28
CA SER A 468 5.99 0.94 -16.27
C SER A 468 5.93 2.19 -15.39
N GLN A 469 5.62 3.35 -15.96
CA GLN A 469 5.41 4.60 -15.22
C GLN A 469 4.21 4.54 -14.26
N ASP A 470 3.08 4.03 -14.71
CA ASP A 470 1.87 3.87 -13.88
C ASP A 470 2.10 2.90 -12.74
N LEU A 471 2.78 1.78 -13.05
CA LEU A 471 3.12 0.78 -12.06
C LEU A 471 4.09 1.33 -11.00
N SER A 472 5.14 2.06 -11.38
CA SER A 472 6.06 2.69 -10.42
C SER A 472 5.31 3.67 -9.50
N LYS A 473 4.40 4.49 -10.04
CA LYS A 473 3.54 5.37 -9.22
C LYS A 473 2.72 4.57 -8.21
N ALA A 474 2.14 3.43 -8.63
CA ALA A 474 1.29 2.61 -7.77
C ALA A 474 2.09 1.97 -6.64
N LEU A 475 3.27 1.43 -6.98
CA LEU A 475 4.17 0.82 -6.03
C LEU A 475 4.65 1.83 -4.97
N VAL A 476 5.06 3.04 -5.37
CA VAL A 476 5.53 4.07 -4.44
C VAL A 476 4.40 4.45 -3.49
N SER A 477 3.21 4.72 -4.04
CA SER A 477 2.06 5.13 -3.25
C SER A 477 1.65 4.07 -2.22
N CYS A 478 1.60 2.80 -2.65
CA CYS A 478 1.37 1.67 -1.73
C CYS A 478 2.44 1.60 -0.64
N LEU A 479 3.72 1.69 -0.98
CA LEU A 479 4.77 1.66 0.03
C LEU A 479 4.65 2.85 1.01
N GLU A 480 4.37 4.07 0.56
CA GLU A 480 4.19 5.23 1.45
C GLU A 480 3.07 5.05 2.49
N ILE A 481 1.97 4.42 2.08
CA ILE A 481 0.86 4.07 2.97
C ILE A 481 1.33 3.11 4.07
N LEU A 482 2.11 2.11 3.65
CA LEU A 482 2.56 0.99 4.46
C LEU A 482 3.78 1.34 5.33
N VAL A 483 4.56 2.36 4.98
CA VAL A 483 5.87 2.66 5.56
C VAL A 483 5.83 3.59 6.77
N ARG A 484 4.67 4.13 7.15
CA ARG A 484 4.53 5.00 8.33
C ARG A 484 4.74 4.30 9.68
N ASN A 485 5.70 4.76 10.50
CA ASN A 485 5.65 4.63 11.96
C ASN A 485 5.95 5.98 12.65
N PRO A 486 5.09 6.52 13.53
CA PRO A 486 5.39 7.70 14.34
C PRO A 486 6.43 7.42 15.42
N ASP A 487 6.66 6.16 15.81
CA ASP A 487 7.61 5.81 16.90
C ASP A 487 8.97 5.29 16.43
N SER A 488 9.10 4.90 15.16
CA SER A 488 10.41 4.64 14.54
C SER A 488 10.77 5.81 13.64
N PRO A 489 11.68 6.73 14.06
CA PRO A 489 12.19 7.79 13.19
C PRO A 489 12.87 7.26 11.95
N ASP A 490 13.34 6.03 12.03
CA ASP A 490 14.32 5.51 11.10
C ASP A 490 13.68 4.58 10.07
N PHE A 491 13.82 4.99 8.81
CA PHE A 491 13.54 4.15 7.66
C PHE A 491 14.84 3.89 6.91
N HIS A 492 15.30 2.63 6.97
CA HIS A 492 16.57 2.22 6.40
C HIS A 492 16.40 1.71 4.97
N GLY A 493 17.03 2.39 4.01
CA GLY A 493 17.26 1.87 2.68
C GLY A 493 18.45 0.90 2.67
N VAL A 494 18.35 -0.24 1.98
CA VAL A 494 19.47 -1.16 1.75
C VAL A 494 19.69 -1.32 0.24
N ARG A 495 20.84 -0.87 -0.27
CA ARG A 495 21.10 -0.77 -1.72
C ARG A 495 22.19 -1.75 -2.16
N TYR A 496 21.82 -2.65 -3.06
CA TYR A 496 22.74 -3.62 -3.66
C TYR A 496 22.49 -3.71 -5.18
N ASP A 497 23.56 -3.67 -5.95
CA ASP A 497 23.56 -4.02 -7.37
C ASP A 497 23.86 -5.51 -7.49
N LEU A 498 22.85 -6.31 -7.85
CA LEU A 498 22.96 -7.76 -7.93
C LEU A 498 23.89 -8.26 -9.05
N LYS A 499 24.45 -7.36 -9.87
CA LYS A 499 25.42 -7.70 -10.90
C LYS A 499 26.86 -7.29 -10.56
N ARG A 500 27.07 -6.45 -9.53
CA ARG A 500 28.37 -5.87 -9.18
C ARG A 500 28.64 -5.95 -7.68
N GLY A 501 29.83 -5.54 -7.25
CA GLY A 501 30.28 -5.60 -5.84
C GLY A 501 31.33 -6.68 -5.60
N ASP A 502 31.63 -6.98 -4.33
CA ASP A 502 32.74 -7.87 -3.92
C ASP A 502 32.70 -9.25 -4.60
N ILE A 503 31.55 -9.90 -4.61
CA ILE A 503 31.43 -11.23 -5.23
C ILE A 503 31.68 -11.16 -6.73
N ALA A 504 31.20 -10.12 -7.41
CA ALA A 504 31.48 -9.93 -8.83
C ALA A 504 32.96 -9.66 -9.08
N LEU A 505 33.63 -8.88 -8.22
CA LEU A 505 35.07 -8.61 -8.28
C LEU A 505 35.89 -9.89 -8.13
N ASP A 506 35.56 -10.72 -7.15
CA ASP A 506 36.28 -11.97 -6.88
C ASP A 506 36.14 -12.95 -8.06
N ILE A 507 34.91 -13.13 -8.55
CA ILE A 507 34.64 -14.00 -9.71
C ILE A 507 35.28 -13.44 -11.00
N ALA A 508 35.26 -12.12 -11.21
CA ALA A 508 35.97 -11.50 -12.33
C ALA A 508 37.46 -11.84 -12.30
N LYS A 509 38.09 -11.71 -11.13
CA LYS A 509 39.50 -12.04 -10.92
C LYS A 509 39.79 -13.51 -11.18
N GLU A 510 38.96 -14.42 -10.68
CA GLU A 510 39.09 -15.88 -10.93
C GLU A 510 39.04 -16.23 -12.42
N HIS A 511 38.21 -15.53 -13.19
CA HIS A 511 38.06 -15.74 -14.62
C HIS A 511 38.99 -14.87 -15.49
N GLY A 512 39.88 -14.09 -14.88
CA GLY A 512 40.76 -13.15 -15.59
C GLY A 512 40.00 -12.08 -16.38
N LEU A 513 38.79 -11.74 -15.94
CA LEU A 513 37.95 -10.73 -16.57
C LEU A 513 38.32 -9.35 -16.01
N ALA A 514 38.73 -8.46 -16.89
CA ALA A 514 38.88 -7.04 -16.57
C ALA A 514 37.52 -6.32 -16.53
N ASP A 515 36.53 -6.79 -17.31
CA ASP A 515 35.19 -6.20 -17.43
C ASP A 515 34.14 -7.05 -16.69
N GLN A 516 33.54 -6.45 -15.65
CA GLN A 516 32.48 -7.09 -14.86
C GLN A 516 31.14 -7.17 -15.58
N ALA A 517 30.84 -6.30 -16.53
CA ALA A 517 29.63 -6.42 -17.34
C ALA A 517 29.69 -7.61 -18.30
N LEU A 518 30.89 -8.12 -18.59
CA LEU A 518 31.06 -9.38 -19.30
C LEU A 518 30.81 -10.60 -18.41
N LEU A 519 30.77 -10.48 -17.07
CA LEU A 519 30.46 -11.61 -16.18
C LEU A 519 29.12 -12.27 -16.49
N PRO A 520 27.99 -11.53 -16.62
CA PRO A 520 26.73 -12.12 -17.06
C PRO A 520 26.85 -12.93 -18.35
N ALA A 521 27.54 -12.39 -19.36
CA ALA A 521 27.69 -13.05 -20.66
C ALA A 521 28.63 -14.26 -20.59
N ARG A 522 29.75 -14.14 -19.87
CA ARG A 522 30.79 -15.16 -19.75
C ARG A 522 30.36 -16.36 -18.92
N LEU A 523 29.66 -16.10 -17.81
CA LEU A 523 29.18 -17.14 -16.90
C LEU A 523 27.82 -17.70 -17.33
N GLY A 524 27.08 -16.98 -18.18
CA GLY A 524 25.80 -17.40 -18.71
C GLY A 524 24.84 -17.86 -17.60
N ARG A 525 24.52 -19.16 -17.59
CA ARG A 525 23.60 -19.75 -16.60
C ARG A 525 24.16 -19.77 -15.17
N ASP A 526 25.48 -19.77 -15.00
CA ASP A 526 26.13 -19.83 -13.69
C ASP A 526 26.23 -18.46 -13.01
N PHE A 527 26.08 -17.37 -13.77
CA PHE A 527 26.08 -15.99 -13.23
C PHE A 527 25.10 -15.83 -12.06
N ASN A 528 23.90 -16.42 -12.20
CA ASN A 528 22.90 -16.29 -11.17
C ASN A 528 23.31 -16.98 -9.86
N LYS A 529 24.04 -18.09 -9.93
CA LYS A 529 24.45 -18.88 -8.76
C LYS A 529 25.73 -18.35 -8.12
N LEU A 530 26.67 -17.88 -8.93
CA LEU A 530 28.00 -17.47 -8.47
C LEU A 530 28.05 -16.00 -8.04
N VAL A 531 27.21 -15.13 -8.63
CA VAL A 531 27.27 -13.68 -8.38
C VAL A 531 25.96 -13.15 -7.78
N ARG A 532 24.86 -13.34 -8.50
CA ARG A 532 23.57 -12.72 -8.13
C ARG A 532 23.00 -13.25 -6.83
N GLN A 533 22.92 -14.56 -6.67
CA GLN A 533 22.32 -15.17 -5.47
C GLN A 533 23.13 -14.86 -4.20
N PRO A 534 24.47 -15.00 -4.17
CA PRO A 534 25.23 -14.66 -2.98
C PRO A 534 25.13 -13.17 -2.62
N THR A 535 25.09 -12.27 -3.61
CA THR A 535 24.90 -10.83 -3.37
C THR A 535 23.52 -10.54 -2.77
N LEU A 536 22.49 -11.20 -3.30
CA LEU A 536 21.13 -11.11 -2.78
C LEU A 536 21.01 -11.67 -1.36
N ASP A 537 21.74 -12.75 -1.04
CA ASP A 537 21.74 -13.37 0.29
C ASP A 537 22.39 -12.44 1.33
N ILE A 538 23.50 -11.78 1.00
CA ILE A 538 24.11 -10.75 1.85
C ILE A 538 23.11 -9.60 2.08
N ALA A 539 22.49 -9.10 1.01
CA ALA A 539 21.52 -8.01 1.11
C ALA A 539 20.30 -8.39 1.97
N ASN A 540 19.81 -9.64 1.85
CA ASN A 540 18.74 -10.18 2.70
C ASN A 540 19.15 -10.24 4.17
N ASN A 541 20.38 -10.67 4.48
CA ASN A 541 20.87 -10.74 5.84
C ASN A 541 20.96 -9.35 6.48
N VAL A 542 21.53 -8.37 5.78
CA VAL A 542 21.58 -6.97 6.25
C VAL A 542 20.18 -6.42 6.47
N LEU A 543 19.26 -6.66 5.53
CA LEU A 543 17.87 -6.23 5.65
C LEU A 543 17.16 -6.88 6.87
N ALA A 544 17.42 -8.17 7.11
CA ALA A 544 16.90 -8.91 8.24
C ALA A 544 17.48 -8.40 9.57
N GLU A 545 18.78 -8.13 9.66
CA GLU A 545 19.42 -7.53 10.84
C GLU A 545 18.78 -6.19 11.21
N LYS A 546 18.46 -5.34 10.21
CA LYS A 546 17.75 -4.07 10.45
C LYS A 546 16.32 -4.30 10.94
N ARG A 547 15.57 -5.22 10.31
CA ARG A 547 14.18 -5.53 10.68
C ARG A 547 14.06 -6.24 12.04
N HIS A 548 15.04 -7.06 12.40
CA HIS A 548 15.00 -7.99 13.52
C HIS A 548 16.11 -7.75 14.55
N ALA A 549 16.55 -6.50 14.77
CA ALA A 549 17.56 -6.13 15.78
C ALA A 549 17.19 -6.48 17.26
N ASN A 550 16.21 -7.35 17.47
CA ASN A 550 15.73 -7.93 18.71
C ASN A 550 16.81 -8.68 19.50
N ASP A 551 17.91 -9.15 18.87
CA ASP A 551 18.95 -9.89 19.60
C ASP A 551 19.80 -9.00 20.54
N ASN A 552 19.73 -7.67 20.41
CA ASN A 552 20.50 -6.72 21.22
C ASN A 552 19.65 -5.62 21.89
N GLY A 553 18.34 -5.83 22.05
CA GLY A 553 17.45 -4.89 22.75
C GLY A 553 17.10 -3.60 21.99
N GLY A 554 17.35 -3.54 20.68
CA GLY A 554 16.85 -2.48 19.81
C GLY A 554 15.39 -2.69 19.44
N GLN A 555 14.62 -1.61 19.20
CA GLN A 555 13.29 -1.75 18.63
C GLN A 555 13.38 -2.14 17.15
N PRO A 556 12.46 -2.99 16.63
CA PRO A 556 12.38 -3.30 15.21
C PRO A 556 12.39 -2.01 14.36
N THR A 557 13.25 -1.95 13.34
CA THR A 557 13.28 -0.81 12.43
C THR A 557 12.70 -1.18 11.07
N ARG A 558 12.07 -0.21 10.42
CA ARG A 558 11.54 -0.40 9.07
C ARG A 558 12.68 -0.30 8.09
N ALA A 559 12.89 -1.35 7.30
CA ALA A 559 13.95 -1.39 6.31
C ALA A 559 13.42 -1.90 4.97
N PHE A 560 13.83 -1.26 3.88
CA PHE A 560 13.46 -1.57 2.51
C PHE A 560 14.71 -1.60 1.64
N GLY A 561 14.77 -2.50 0.66
CA GLY A 561 15.91 -2.50 -0.23
C GLY A 561 15.77 -3.30 -1.52
N SER A 562 16.90 -3.43 -2.19
CA SER A 562 17.03 -4.19 -3.44
C SER A 562 16.52 -5.64 -3.37
N PRO A 563 16.57 -6.35 -2.22
CA PRO A 563 15.87 -7.63 -2.08
C PRO A 563 14.37 -7.54 -2.25
N ASP A 564 13.71 -6.53 -1.66
CA ASP A 564 12.26 -6.32 -1.79
C ASP A 564 11.90 -6.07 -3.26
N VAL A 565 12.62 -5.15 -3.94
CA VAL A 565 12.45 -4.87 -5.38
C VAL A 565 12.57 -6.13 -6.25
N THR A 566 13.50 -7.03 -5.90
CA THR A 566 13.66 -8.31 -6.60
C THR A 566 12.46 -9.25 -6.40
N LYS A 567 11.88 -9.27 -5.20
CA LYS A 567 10.65 -10.02 -4.94
C LYS A 567 9.47 -9.41 -5.70
N MET A 568 9.32 -8.07 -5.71
CA MET A 568 8.30 -7.38 -6.51
C MET A 568 8.38 -7.73 -8.00
N GLN A 569 9.59 -7.82 -8.56
CA GLN A 569 9.81 -8.24 -9.94
C GLN A 569 9.28 -9.66 -10.21
N THR A 570 9.46 -10.56 -9.25
CA THR A 570 8.98 -11.93 -9.36
C THR A 570 7.45 -11.98 -9.37
N VAL A 571 6.81 -11.17 -8.52
CA VAL A 571 5.34 -11.01 -8.47
C VAL A 571 4.83 -10.44 -9.79
N LEU A 572 5.39 -9.32 -10.26
CA LEU A 572 4.98 -8.66 -11.49
C LEU A 572 5.09 -9.56 -12.72
N LYS A 573 6.20 -10.29 -12.83
CA LYS A 573 6.40 -11.25 -13.94
C LYS A 573 5.30 -12.31 -13.98
N LYS A 574 4.79 -12.73 -12.82
CA LYS A 574 3.69 -13.69 -12.75
C LYS A 574 2.35 -13.07 -13.14
N GLU A 575 2.11 -11.82 -12.76
CA GLU A 575 0.84 -11.14 -13.03
C GLU A 575 0.76 -10.52 -14.43
N ARG A 576 1.89 -10.46 -15.16
CA ARG A 576 1.98 -9.97 -16.55
C ARG A 576 0.81 -10.39 -17.47
N PRO A 577 0.38 -11.66 -17.51
CA PRO A 577 -0.67 -12.10 -18.44
C PRO A 577 -2.04 -11.44 -18.25
N TYR A 578 -2.26 -10.77 -17.12
CA TYR A 578 -3.54 -10.16 -16.75
C TYR A 578 -3.57 -8.64 -16.98
N PHE A 579 -2.45 -8.00 -17.34
CA PHE A 579 -2.45 -6.58 -17.68
C PHE A 579 -2.89 -6.34 -19.13
N ALA A 580 -3.63 -5.26 -19.36
CA ALA A 580 -3.97 -4.82 -20.71
C ALA A 580 -2.74 -4.19 -21.39
N GLY A 581 -2.19 -4.87 -22.39
CA GLY A 581 -0.99 -4.44 -23.12
C GLY A 581 0.24 -5.33 -22.88
N PRO A 582 1.36 -5.12 -23.59
CA PRO A 582 2.58 -5.86 -23.33
C PRO A 582 3.18 -5.41 -22.00
N GLY A 583 2.69 -5.95 -20.88
CA GLY A 583 3.30 -5.71 -19.57
C GLY A 583 4.80 -6.09 -19.58
N PRO A 584 5.64 -5.49 -18.73
CA PRO A 584 7.09 -5.66 -18.80
C PRO A 584 7.50 -7.12 -18.52
N GLU A 585 8.35 -7.70 -19.38
CA GLU A 585 8.89 -9.07 -19.14
C GLU A 585 9.80 -9.11 -17.91
N ALA A 586 10.45 -7.98 -17.64
CA ALA A 586 11.34 -7.71 -16.52
C ALA A 586 11.37 -6.20 -16.28
N MET A 587 11.50 -5.79 -15.01
CA MET A 587 11.84 -4.40 -14.70
C MET A 587 13.21 -4.05 -15.30
N THR A 588 13.25 -2.98 -16.09
CA THR A 588 14.48 -2.36 -16.59
C THR A 588 15.33 -1.82 -15.44
N SER A 589 16.59 -1.48 -15.70
CA SER A 589 17.43 -0.78 -14.71
C SER A 589 16.78 0.56 -14.33
N ASP A 590 16.29 1.33 -15.31
CA ASP A 590 15.59 2.60 -15.09
C ASP A 590 14.36 2.47 -14.19
N PHE A 591 13.60 1.37 -14.32
CA PHE A 591 12.44 1.14 -13.46
C PHE A 591 12.88 0.99 -12.01
N ARG A 592 13.90 0.17 -11.76
CA ARG A 592 14.39 -0.12 -10.40
C ARG A 592 15.00 1.11 -9.77
N ILE A 593 15.92 1.75 -10.48
CA ILE A 593 16.63 2.91 -9.95
C ILE A 593 15.69 4.09 -9.78
N GLY A 594 14.80 4.38 -10.73
CA GLY A 594 13.80 5.44 -10.60
C GLY A 594 12.86 5.20 -9.43
N PHE A 595 12.36 3.97 -9.29
CA PHE A 595 11.53 3.59 -8.15
C PHE A 595 12.25 3.76 -6.80
N GLU A 596 13.48 3.27 -6.69
CA GLU A 596 14.24 3.34 -5.45
C GLU A 596 14.79 4.76 -5.15
N MET A 597 15.03 5.60 -6.18
CA MET A 597 15.31 7.03 -6.04
C MET A 597 14.11 7.77 -5.46
N GLU A 598 12.91 7.45 -5.94
CA GLU A 598 11.68 8.04 -5.42
C GLU A 598 11.41 7.56 -3.98
N MET A 599 11.70 6.30 -3.66
CA MET A 599 11.67 5.80 -2.29
C MET A 599 12.69 6.52 -1.39
N LEU A 600 13.90 6.79 -1.89
CA LEU A 600 14.91 7.57 -1.18
C LEU A 600 14.45 9.02 -0.93
N ARG A 601 13.90 9.68 -1.96
CA ARG A 601 13.34 11.04 -1.90
C ARG A 601 12.23 11.15 -0.86
N ARG A 602 11.32 10.17 -0.84
CA ARG A 602 10.08 10.25 -0.07
C ARG A 602 10.17 9.60 1.31
N ASN A 603 10.83 8.45 1.45
CA ASN A 603 10.67 7.59 2.62
C ASN A 603 11.94 7.41 3.47
N TYR A 604 13.13 7.35 2.86
CA TYR A 604 14.32 6.92 3.60
C TYR A 604 14.83 8.03 4.53
N THR A 605 15.18 7.68 5.76
CA THR A 605 15.94 8.55 6.68
C THR A 605 17.38 8.09 6.81
N SER A 606 17.69 6.91 6.31
CA SER A 606 19.06 6.49 6.07
C SER A 606 19.13 5.52 4.91
N VAL A 607 20.30 5.40 4.31
CA VAL A 607 20.54 4.50 3.19
C VAL A 607 21.90 3.84 3.33
N GLN A 608 21.91 2.51 3.37
CA GLN A 608 23.10 1.68 3.48
C GLN A 608 23.49 1.14 2.10
N PHE A 609 24.72 1.43 1.69
CA PHE A 609 25.26 0.99 0.40
C PHE A 609 26.09 -0.29 0.54
N GLN A 610 26.04 -1.12 -0.50
CA GLN A 610 26.90 -2.30 -0.60
C GLN A 610 28.39 -1.94 -0.55
N LYS A 611 29.23 -2.92 -0.25
CA LYS A 611 30.68 -2.77 -0.36
C LYS A 611 31.09 -2.60 -1.83
N ASN A 612 32.07 -1.73 -2.05
CA ASN A 612 32.53 -1.29 -3.37
C ASN A 612 31.39 -0.76 -4.28
N TRP A 613 30.46 0.00 -3.69
CA TRP A 613 29.34 0.61 -4.40
C TRP A 613 29.79 1.50 -5.56
N GLU A 614 30.99 2.09 -5.48
CA GLU A 614 31.59 2.95 -6.51
C GLU A 614 31.86 2.22 -7.83
N THR A 615 31.83 0.88 -7.83
CA THR A 615 31.94 0.04 -9.03
C THR A 615 30.64 -0.04 -9.83
N SER A 616 29.54 0.49 -9.31
CA SER A 616 28.20 0.38 -9.89
C SER A 616 27.64 1.74 -10.24
N GLU A 617 27.22 1.87 -11.50
CA GLU A 617 26.58 3.05 -12.06
C GLU A 617 25.30 3.43 -11.30
N ASP A 618 24.42 2.45 -11.08
CA ASP A 618 23.16 2.64 -10.36
C ASP A 618 23.41 3.10 -8.92
N ASN A 619 24.42 2.54 -8.25
CA ASN A 619 24.79 2.97 -6.90
C ASN A 619 25.44 4.37 -6.89
N ALA A 620 26.20 4.76 -7.91
CA ALA A 620 26.76 6.10 -8.02
C ALA A 620 25.65 7.15 -8.19
N ARG A 621 24.68 6.89 -9.07
CA ARG A 621 23.49 7.72 -9.25
C ARG A 621 22.68 7.84 -7.95
N MET A 622 22.44 6.73 -7.23
CA MET A 622 21.79 6.75 -5.91
C MET A 622 22.58 7.51 -4.85
N MET A 623 23.91 7.40 -4.84
CA MET A 623 24.77 8.13 -3.91
C MET A 623 24.73 9.64 -4.16
N MET A 624 24.71 10.05 -5.43
CA MET A 624 24.51 11.45 -5.80
C MET A 624 23.15 11.95 -5.31
N MET A 625 22.08 11.19 -5.54
CA MET A 625 20.74 11.55 -5.04
C MET A 625 20.70 11.68 -3.51
N ALA A 626 21.27 10.71 -2.78
CA ALA A 626 21.35 10.75 -1.33
C ALA A 626 22.16 11.94 -0.81
N THR A 627 23.23 12.31 -1.53
CA THR A 627 24.05 13.49 -1.22
C THR A 627 23.29 14.79 -1.50
N LYS A 628 22.57 14.90 -2.63
CA LYS A 628 21.72 16.09 -2.90
C LYS A 628 20.67 16.28 -1.82
N LEU A 629 20.04 15.20 -1.35
CA LEU A 629 19.13 15.22 -0.21
C LEU A 629 19.87 15.66 1.07
N GLU A 630 21.00 15.06 1.41
CA GLU A 630 21.78 15.45 2.60
C GLU A 630 22.19 16.95 2.59
N PHE A 631 22.34 17.57 1.42
CA PHE A 631 22.64 19.01 1.29
C PHE A 631 21.41 19.90 1.00
N GLY A 632 20.19 19.37 1.12
CA GLY A 632 18.95 20.15 1.01
C GLY A 632 18.66 20.66 -0.41
N LYS A 633 19.05 19.89 -1.43
CA LYS A 633 18.81 20.23 -2.86
C LYS A 633 17.74 19.44 -3.56
N VAL A 634 17.11 18.56 -2.81
CA VAL A 634 15.87 17.94 -3.24
C VAL A 634 14.89 18.17 -2.11
N GLU A 635 13.83 18.89 -2.42
CA GLU A 635 12.73 19.08 -1.49
C GLU A 635 12.07 17.73 -1.27
N ARG A 636 11.83 17.37 -0.02
CA ARG A 636 11.10 16.15 0.32
C ARG A 636 9.66 16.57 0.56
N PRO A 637 8.67 15.79 0.08
CA PRO A 637 7.26 16.08 0.35
C PRO A 637 6.91 16.20 1.84
N ALA A 638 7.77 15.66 2.72
CA ALA A 638 7.64 15.70 4.18
C ALA A 638 8.26 16.96 4.83
N GLY A 639 8.98 17.81 4.08
CA GLY A 639 9.67 18.99 4.61
C GLY A 639 10.85 18.66 5.54
N ASN A 640 11.43 17.45 5.42
CA ASN A 640 12.58 16.98 6.18
C ASN A 640 13.82 16.83 5.30
N ASP A 641 14.03 17.84 4.47
CA ASP A 641 14.91 17.86 3.30
C ASP A 641 16.40 17.68 3.62
N THR A 642 16.75 17.52 4.90
CA THR A 642 18.11 17.46 5.42
C THR A 642 18.36 16.25 6.34
N GLU A 643 17.37 15.38 6.53
CA GLU A 643 17.37 14.34 7.57
C GLU A 643 17.67 12.93 7.02
N ILE A 644 18.69 12.81 6.16
CA ILE A 644 19.14 11.52 5.65
C ILE A 644 20.56 11.17 6.11
N LYS A 645 20.75 9.95 6.64
CA LYS A 645 22.07 9.38 6.96
C LYS A 645 22.54 8.43 5.86
N VAL A 646 23.67 8.73 5.23
CA VAL A 646 24.29 7.80 4.27
C VAL A 646 25.25 6.87 5.01
N LEU A 647 25.07 5.56 4.85
CA LEU A 647 25.79 4.54 5.60
C LEU A 647 26.63 3.64 4.67
N ASP A 648 27.79 3.22 5.16
CA ASP A 648 28.66 2.23 4.52
C ASP A 648 28.14 0.79 4.68
N PHE A 649 28.85 -0.17 4.08
CA PHE A 649 28.49 -1.59 4.17
C PHE A 649 28.37 -2.11 5.62
N ASN A 650 29.16 -1.56 6.54
CA ASN A 650 29.15 -1.96 7.95
C ASN A 650 28.10 -1.20 8.78
N GLY A 651 27.33 -0.30 8.15
CA GLY A 651 26.32 0.53 8.80
C GLY A 651 26.87 1.78 9.48
N ASN A 652 28.13 2.15 9.25
CA ASN A 652 28.72 3.38 9.77
C ASN A 652 28.37 4.57 8.87
N TYR A 653 28.29 5.77 9.44
CA TYR A 653 28.11 6.99 8.66
C TYR A 653 29.27 7.16 7.65
N MET A 654 28.92 7.41 6.39
CA MET A 654 29.86 7.67 5.31
C MET A 654 29.98 9.17 5.11
N SER A 655 31.13 9.75 5.47
CA SER A 655 31.36 11.19 5.29
C SER A 655 31.36 11.58 3.81
N PHE A 656 31.17 12.87 3.52
CA PHE A 656 31.26 13.38 2.15
C PHE A 656 32.66 13.10 1.53
N TYR A 657 33.73 13.22 2.33
CA TYR A 657 35.08 12.85 1.88
C TYR A 657 35.19 11.36 1.56
N ASP A 658 34.65 10.47 2.38
CA ASP A 658 34.73 9.03 2.11
C ASP A 658 34.01 8.65 0.81
N ARG A 659 32.89 9.34 0.50
CA ARG A 659 32.17 9.17 -0.78
C ARG A 659 33.03 9.62 -1.95
N TYR A 660 33.63 10.80 -1.83
CA TYR A 660 34.54 11.39 -2.81
C TYR A 660 35.75 10.49 -3.07
N ASP A 661 36.46 10.12 -2.02
CA ASP A 661 37.72 9.39 -2.10
C ASP A 661 37.52 7.98 -2.67
N LYS A 662 36.40 7.33 -2.40
CA LYS A 662 36.05 6.03 -3.00
C LYS A 662 35.93 6.10 -4.52
N ILE A 663 35.13 7.03 -5.04
CA ILE A 663 34.97 7.19 -6.50
C ILE A 663 36.30 7.55 -7.14
N ARG A 664 37.01 8.53 -6.57
CA ARG A 664 38.32 8.98 -7.06
C ARG A 664 39.32 7.82 -7.13
N THR A 665 39.44 7.08 -6.02
CA THR A 665 40.36 5.94 -5.94
C THR A 665 39.99 4.84 -6.93
N TYR A 666 38.69 4.61 -7.16
CA TYR A 666 38.23 3.65 -8.14
C TYR A 666 38.58 4.06 -9.58
N LEU A 667 38.27 5.30 -9.98
CA LEU A 667 38.62 5.81 -11.32
C LEU A 667 40.14 5.82 -11.56
N SER A 668 40.92 6.24 -10.55
CA SER A 668 42.37 6.20 -10.60
C SER A 668 42.95 4.79 -10.70
N LYS A 669 42.30 3.77 -10.11
CA LYS A 669 42.67 2.37 -10.31
C LYS A 669 42.30 1.89 -11.71
N LEU A 670 41.12 2.23 -12.20
CA LEU A 670 40.66 1.82 -13.52
C LEU A 670 41.53 2.39 -14.65
N LYS A 671 41.95 3.65 -14.58
CA LYS A 671 42.83 4.23 -15.62
C LYS A 671 44.21 3.55 -15.69
N SER A 672 44.61 2.85 -14.63
CA SER A 672 45.86 2.07 -14.62
C SER A 672 45.72 0.72 -15.33
N ASP A 673 44.50 0.30 -15.67
CA ASP A 673 44.25 -0.87 -16.50
C ASP A 673 44.60 -0.56 -17.97
N PRO A 674 45.49 -1.34 -18.62
CA PRO A 674 45.91 -1.08 -19.98
C PRO A 674 44.79 -1.08 -21.03
N ALA A 675 43.71 -1.83 -20.81
CA ALA A 675 42.56 -1.87 -21.71
C ALA A 675 41.72 -0.60 -21.59
N ILE A 676 41.51 -0.11 -20.37
CA ILE A 676 40.80 1.14 -20.11
C ILE A 676 41.61 2.33 -20.61
N GLN A 677 42.91 2.36 -20.32
CA GLN A 677 43.79 3.43 -20.80
C GLN A 677 43.77 3.54 -22.32
N ARG A 678 43.79 2.40 -23.02
CA ARG A 678 43.71 2.35 -24.48
C ARG A 678 42.33 2.79 -24.98
N ALA A 679 41.25 2.37 -24.32
CA ALA A 679 39.90 2.82 -24.67
C ALA A 679 39.69 4.33 -24.47
N ILE A 680 40.31 4.93 -23.46
CA ILE A 680 40.27 6.37 -23.22
C ILE A 680 41.08 7.11 -24.30
N GLN A 681 42.27 6.62 -24.66
CA GLN A 681 43.09 7.18 -25.74
C GLN A 681 42.38 7.10 -27.10
N ASP A 682 41.78 5.95 -27.40
CA ASP A 682 41.08 5.67 -28.64
C ASP A 682 39.65 6.26 -28.65
N ARG A 683 39.22 6.88 -27.55
CA ARG A 683 37.87 7.42 -27.33
C ARG A 683 36.78 6.44 -27.75
N ASN A 684 36.93 5.17 -27.38
CA ASN A 684 36.02 4.09 -27.75
C ASN A 684 34.94 3.89 -26.67
N PRO A 685 33.71 4.37 -26.88
CA PRO A 685 32.65 4.29 -25.86
C PRO A 685 32.26 2.85 -25.53
N ASN A 686 32.36 1.91 -26.48
CA ASN A 686 31.90 0.54 -26.31
C ASN A 686 32.63 -0.23 -25.18
N VAL A 687 33.90 0.10 -24.94
CA VAL A 687 34.71 -0.54 -23.88
C VAL A 687 34.46 0.12 -22.51
N ILE A 688 33.89 1.32 -22.48
CA ILE A 688 33.78 2.14 -21.27
C ILE A 688 32.34 2.25 -20.76
N GLU A 689 31.35 2.25 -21.66
CA GLU A 689 29.93 2.17 -21.32
C GLU A 689 29.61 0.89 -20.54
N SER A 690 30.27 -0.23 -20.83
CA SER A 690 30.09 -1.49 -20.08
C SER A 690 30.46 -1.36 -18.61
N TYR A 691 31.34 -0.42 -18.25
CA TYR A 691 31.73 -0.14 -16.87
C TYR A 691 30.85 0.90 -16.18
N GLY A 692 29.95 1.57 -16.90
CA GLY A 692 29.09 2.63 -16.35
C GLY A 692 29.88 3.88 -15.91
N LEU A 693 31.05 4.12 -16.52
CA LEU A 693 31.98 5.18 -16.06
C LEU A 693 31.45 6.58 -16.31
N ARG A 694 30.50 6.75 -17.23
CA ARG A 694 29.81 8.03 -17.42
C ARG A 694 29.24 8.54 -16.10
N HIS A 695 28.34 7.80 -15.45
CA HIS A 695 27.70 8.27 -14.21
C HIS A 695 28.64 8.24 -13.01
N VAL A 696 29.61 7.33 -12.97
CA VAL A 696 30.62 7.28 -11.90
C VAL A 696 31.51 8.54 -11.94
N SER A 697 32.06 8.88 -13.11
CA SER A 697 32.88 10.09 -13.29
C SER A 697 32.08 11.38 -13.16
N LEU A 698 30.84 11.40 -13.65
CA LEU A 698 29.93 12.53 -13.47
C LEU A 698 29.59 12.77 -11.99
N THR A 699 29.46 11.71 -11.20
CA THR A 699 29.25 11.83 -9.74
C THR A 699 30.47 12.43 -9.06
N LEU A 700 31.70 12.05 -9.47
CA LEU A 700 32.91 12.70 -8.96
C LEU A 700 32.94 14.19 -9.28
N ALA A 701 32.64 14.56 -10.53
CA ALA A 701 32.58 15.96 -10.96
C ALA A 701 31.57 16.77 -10.13
N ARG A 702 30.37 16.22 -9.90
CA ARG A 702 29.34 16.84 -9.07
C ARG A 702 29.77 16.97 -7.60
N PHE A 703 30.52 16.01 -7.06
CA PHE A 703 31.11 16.16 -5.71
C PHE A 703 32.17 17.27 -5.65
N VAL A 704 32.99 17.44 -6.70
CA VAL A 704 33.91 18.58 -6.79
C VAL A 704 33.13 19.90 -6.81
N GLU A 705 32.07 19.99 -7.60
CA GLU A 705 31.23 21.20 -7.66
C GLU A 705 30.54 21.51 -6.32
N ILE A 706 30.05 20.49 -5.61
CA ILE A 706 29.51 20.64 -4.24
C ILE A 706 30.59 21.18 -3.31
N PHE A 707 31.78 20.59 -3.33
CA PHE A 707 32.90 21.05 -2.51
C PHE A 707 33.21 22.53 -2.76
N ASP A 708 33.32 22.94 -4.02
CA ASP A 708 33.61 24.32 -4.40
C ASP A 708 32.52 25.29 -3.93
N CYS A 709 31.25 24.94 -4.11
CA CYS A 709 30.13 25.73 -3.62
C CYS A 709 30.12 25.83 -2.08
N LEU A 710 30.65 24.85 -1.36
CA LEU A 710 30.74 24.90 0.10
C LEU A 710 31.93 25.74 0.59
N GLN A 711 32.95 25.98 -0.24
CA GLN A 711 34.12 26.79 0.11
C GLN A 711 33.97 28.27 -0.25
N ASP A 712 33.16 28.58 -1.27
CA ASP A 712 33.00 29.94 -1.80
C ASP A 712 31.51 30.32 -1.87
N GLU A 713 31.08 31.19 -0.96
CA GLU A 713 29.69 31.68 -0.90
C GLU A 713 29.27 32.48 -2.15
N GLU A 714 30.22 33.16 -2.81
CA GLU A 714 29.94 33.91 -4.04
C GLU A 714 29.75 32.96 -5.23
N PHE A 715 30.56 31.90 -5.32
CA PHE A 715 30.39 30.83 -6.30
C PHE A 715 29.13 30.00 -6.04
N ASN A 716 28.78 29.81 -4.76
CA ASN A 716 27.62 29.04 -4.34
C ASN A 716 26.31 29.65 -4.85
N GLN A 717 26.14 30.98 -4.79
CA GLN A 717 24.90 31.66 -5.20
C GLN A 717 23.61 31.06 -4.58
N GLY A 718 23.69 30.46 -3.38
CA GLY A 718 22.58 29.74 -2.73
C GLY A 718 22.32 28.32 -3.28
N ARG A 719 23.17 27.80 -4.18
CA ARG A 719 23.08 26.46 -4.75
C ARG A 719 23.26 25.36 -3.72
N PHE A 720 23.95 25.57 -2.60
CA PHE A 720 24.09 24.61 -1.51
C PHE A 720 23.94 25.29 -0.17
N GLU A 721 23.20 24.68 0.75
CA GLU A 721 23.18 25.16 2.13
C GLU A 721 24.39 24.56 2.85
N MET A 722 25.21 25.39 3.52
CA MET A 722 26.18 24.90 4.50
C MET A 722 25.42 24.27 5.67
N GLN A 723 25.15 22.96 5.61
CA GLN A 723 24.28 22.29 6.58
C GLN A 723 24.94 21.97 7.93
N ARG A 724 24.06 21.72 8.92
CA ARG A 724 24.32 21.29 10.31
C ARG A 724 25.22 20.05 10.39
N VAL A 725 26.53 20.25 10.39
CA VAL A 725 27.47 19.19 10.75
C VAL A 725 27.39 18.95 12.27
N GLU A 726 26.98 17.75 12.71
CA GLU A 726 27.03 17.35 14.12
C GLU A 726 28.45 17.51 14.71
N HIS A 727 29.47 17.34 13.86
CA HIS A 727 30.90 17.44 14.20
C HIS A 727 31.68 18.35 13.21
N GLN A 728 31.48 19.67 13.30
CA GLN A 728 32.15 20.67 12.43
C GLN A 728 33.66 20.47 12.23
N LYS A 729 34.38 20.00 13.25
CA LYS A 729 35.83 19.77 13.18
C LYS A 729 36.20 18.64 12.21
N GLU A 730 35.42 17.56 12.21
CA GLU A 730 35.64 16.42 11.32
C GLU A 730 35.33 16.81 9.88
N PHE A 731 34.22 17.51 9.67
CA PHE A 731 33.86 18.05 8.35
C PHE A 731 34.91 19.00 7.79
N ARG A 732 35.46 19.92 8.59
CA ARG A 732 36.57 20.79 8.14
C ARG A 732 37.79 19.98 7.72
N ARG A 733 38.19 18.99 8.53
CA ARG A 733 39.32 18.11 8.20
C ARG A 733 39.05 17.32 6.92
N ASP A 734 37.81 16.92 6.68
CA ASP A 734 37.42 16.19 5.47
C ASP A 734 37.43 17.10 4.23
N MET A 735 36.99 18.36 4.36
CA MET A 735 37.14 19.37 3.30
C MET A 735 38.62 19.65 2.97
N GLU A 736 39.50 19.76 3.97
CA GLU A 736 40.95 19.94 3.77
C GLU A 736 41.57 18.79 2.95
N LYS A 737 41.10 17.55 3.15
CA LYS A 737 41.58 16.41 2.37
C LYS A 737 41.11 16.46 0.91
N ILE A 738 39.86 16.90 0.65
CA ILE A 738 39.36 17.08 -0.73
C ILE A 738 40.18 18.17 -1.43
N PHE A 739 40.41 19.30 -0.75
CA PHE A 739 41.19 20.42 -1.30
C PHE A 739 42.57 20.00 -1.81
N ALA A 740 43.23 19.07 -1.11
CA ALA A 740 44.57 18.59 -1.48
C ALA A 740 44.63 17.84 -2.82
N THR A 741 43.51 17.32 -3.33
CA THR A 741 43.47 16.48 -4.54
C THR A 741 42.56 17.05 -5.64
N ARG A 742 41.65 17.95 -5.27
CA ARG A 742 40.65 18.58 -6.14
C ARG A 742 41.18 19.02 -7.52
N ASP A 743 42.27 19.79 -7.58
CA ASP A 743 42.80 20.28 -8.88
C ASP A 743 43.37 19.16 -9.77
N GLN A 744 43.92 18.11 -9.16
CA GLN A 744 44.34 16.92 -9.90
C GLN A 744 43.12 16.17 -10.45
N ASP A 745 42.07 16.07 -9.63
CA ASP A 745 40.85 15.35 -9.98
C ASP A 745 40.06 16.09 -11.08
N ILE A 746 40.02 17.44 -11.07
CA ILE A 746 39.47 18.26 -12.16
C ILE A 746 40.21 17.99 -13.47
N ARG A 747 41.55 18.02 -13.46
CA ARG A 747 42.34 17.75 -14.67
C ARG A 747 42.07 16.36 -15.22
N GLU A 748 42.03 15.36 -14.34
CA GLU A 748 41.73 13.99 -14.71
C GLU A 748 40.32 13.84 -15.31
N ILE A 749 39.32 14.52 -14.75
CA ILE A 749 37.96 14.56 -15.32
C ILE A 749 37.98 15.14 -16.74
N CYS A 750 38.64 16.29 -16.95
CA CYS A 750 38.72 16.93 -18.26
C CYS A 750 39.45 16.05 -19.29
N GLU A 751 40.59 15.48 -18.91
CA GLU A 751 41.47 14.76 -19.83
C GLU A 751 40.93 13.36 -20.18
N GLU A 752 40.36 12.67 -19.20
CA GLU A 752 40.12 11.21 -19.31
C GLU A 752 38.63 10.84 -19.37
N TRP A 753 37.73 11.61 -18.75
CA TRP A 753 36.38 11.12 -18.45
C TRP A 753 35.23 11.94 -19.05
N CYS A 754 35.33 13.27 -19.12
CA CYS A 754 34.20 14.13 -19.46
C CYS A 754 33.60 13.86 -20.86
N TRP A 755 34.41 13.36 -21.79
CA TRP A 755 33.96 12.99 -23.14
C TRP A 755 32.92 11.86 -23.17
N LEU A 756 32.73 11.13 -22.07
CA LEU A 756 31.72 10.08 -21.95
C LEU A 756 30.32 10.63 -21.62
N TRP A 757 30.22 11.92 -21.29
CA TRP A 757 29.00 12.54 -20.82
C TRP A 757 28.10 12.98 -21.97
N GLU A 758 26.81 13.10 -21.73
CA GLU A 758 25.90 13.78 -22.64
C GLU A 758 25.97 15.29 -22.46
N LYS A 759 25.50 16.03 -23.46
CA LYS A 759 25.51 17.50 -23.41
C LYS A 759 24.68 18.02 -22.23
N GLU A 760 23.59 17.34 -21.92
CA GLU A 760 22.68 17.62 -20.82
C GLU A 760 23.36 17.42 -19.45
N ASP A 761 24.34 16.51 -19.34
CA ASP A 761 25.06 16.27 -18.08
C ASP A 761 25.92 17.47 -17.63
N LEU A 762 26.31 18.33 -18.59
CA LEU A 762 27.13 19.52 -18.36
C LEU A 762 26.34 20.67 -17.72
N GLU A 763 25.00 20.59 -17.70
CA GLU A 763 24.16 21.66 -17.18
C GLU A 763 24.47 21.94 -15.71
N GLY A 764 24.81 23.20 -15.41
CA GLY A 764 25.14 23.64 -14.05
C GLY A 764 26.48 23.12 -13.52
N LEU A 765 27.36 22.56 -14.37
CA LEU A 765 28.75 22.27 -14.03
C LEU A 765 29.68 23.40 -14.49
N ARG A 766 30.92 23.39 -13.99
CA ARG A 766 31.98 24.33 -14.39
C ARG A 766 32.26 24.32 -15.90
N GLN A 767 32.65 25.49 -16.41
CA GLN A 767 32.92 25.70 -17.84
C GLN A 767 34.08 24.84 -18.35
N ASP A 768 35.10 24.58 -17.53
CA ASP A 768 36.27 23.77 -17.90
C ASP A 768 35.88 22.38 -18.42
N TYR A 769 34.85 21.76 -17.83
CA TYR A 769 34.33 20.47 -18.30
C TYR A 769 33.62 20.60 -19.65
N THR A 770 32.86 21.67 -19.82
CA THR A 770 32.12 21.96 -21.06
C THR A 770 33.08 22.22 -22.22
N ASP A 771 34.14 23.00 -21.97
CA ASP A 771 35.16 23.31 -22.97
C ASP A 771 35.92 22.05 -23.38
N ALA A 772 36.33 21.21 -22.41
CA ALA A 772 36.98 19.93 -22.68
C ALA A 772 36.06 18.97 -23.46
N TRP A 773 34.78 18.91 -23.11
CA TRP A 773 33.78 18.12 -23.82
C TRP A 773 33.63 18.56 -25.28
N TYR A 774 33.51 19.88 -25.53
CA TYR A 774 33.40 20.44 -26.87
C TYR A 774 34.69 20.28 -27.69
N GLU A 775 35.85 20.41 -27.07
CA GLU A 775 37.14 20.19 -27.74
C GLU A 775 37.22 18.75 -28.28
N ILE A 776 36.75 17.77 -27.50
CA ILE A 776 36.80 16.35 -27.87
C ILE A 776 35.71 16.01 -28.90
N HIS A 777 34.44 16.33 -28.63
CA HIS A 777 33.34 16.01 -29.55
C HIS A 777 33.40 16.84 -30.84
N GLY A 778 33.88 18.09 -30.76
CA GLY A 778 34.12 18.92 -31.94
C GLY A 778 35.22 18.34 -32.84
N ARG A 779 36.30 17.79 -32.26
CA ARG A 779 37.34 17.05 -33.01
C ARG A 779 36.79 15.75 -33.61
N GLN A 780 36.03 14.97 -32.85
CA GLN A 780 35.41 13.74 -33.37
C GLN A 780 34.44 14.02 -34.52
N ALA A 781 33.62 15.07 -34.44
CA ALA A 781 32.73 15.48 -35.53
C ALA A 781 33.50 15.94 -36.79
N LEU A 782 34.69 16.53 -36.63
CA LEU A 782 35.59 16.90 -37.73
C LEU A 782 36.28 15.67 -38.36
N GLU A 783 36.61 14.66 -37.56
CA GLU A 783 37.28 13.42 -37.99
C GLU A 783 36.32 12.39 -38.60
N ALA A 784 35.06 12.35 -38.14
CA ALA A 784 34.03 11.46 -38.68
C ALA A 784 33.61 11.81 -40.11
N GLY A 785 33.86 13.06 -40.55
CA GLY A 785 33.32 13.58 -41.81
C GLY A 785 31.78 13.63 -41.81
N PRO A 786 31.14 14.20 -42.85
CA PRO A 786 29.71 14.03 -43.01
C PRO A 786 29.41 12.54 -43.13
N GLU A 787 28.38 12.06 -42.41
CA GLU A 787 27.83 10.72 -42.69
C GLU A 787 27.58 10.62 -44.20
N PRO A 788 27.99 9.52 -44.87
CA PRO A 788 27.47 9.25 -46.19
C PRO A 788 25.96 9.22 -46.03
N THR A 789 25.26 10.17 -46.65
CA THR A 789 23.81 10.10 -46.75
C THR A 789 23.49 8.72 -47.30
N ASP A 790 22.80 7.91 -46.51
CA ASP A 790 22.21 6.69 -47.04
C ASP A 790 21.12 7.13 -48.00
N ASP A 791 21.50 7.39 -49.25
CA ASP A 791 20.61 7.74 -50.36
C ASP A 791 19.57 6.63 -50.65
N ARG A 792 19.56 5.55 -49.86
CA ARG A 792 18.52 4.51 -49.89
C ARG A 792 17.31 4.82 -49.00
N VAL A 793 17.35 5.86 -48.16
CA VAL A 793 16.22 6.27 -47.31
C VAL A 793 15.88 7.76 -47.49
N ILE A 794 15.82 8.21 -48.75
CA ILE A 794 15.02 9.38 -49.12
C ILE A 794 13.78 8.86 -49.84
N THR A 795 12.73 8.54 -49.09
CA THR A 795 11.37 8.62 -49.62
C THR A 795 10.90 10.07 -49.44
N PRO A 796 10.70 10.84 -50.52
CA PRO A 796 10.17 12.18 -50.42
C PRO A 796 8.71 12.12 -49.98
N SER A 797 8.42 12.70 -48.82
CA SER A 797 7.07 13.04 -48.41
C SER A 797 6.58 14.25 -49.22
N TYR A 798 5.90 14.05 -50.35
CA TYR A 798 4.99 15.08 -50.87
C TYR A 798 3.87 14.48 -51.75
N GLY A 799 2.62 14.74 -51.33
CA GLY A 799 1.47 14.85 -52.23
C GLY A 799 0.43 13.74 -52.14
N SER A 800 -0.64 13.95 -51.37
CA SER A 800 -1.98 13.57 -51.86
C SER A 800 -2.40 14.67 -52.85
N PRO A 801 -2.97 14.35 -54.03
CA PRO A 801 -4.43 14.18 -54.09
C PRO A 801 -4.96 13.20 -55.17
N ASN A 802 -6.20 12.72 -54.92
CA ASN A 802 -7.21 12.22 -55.89
C ASN A 802 -7.10 10.77 -56.45
N ALA A 803 -7.93 9.88 -55.87
CA ALA A 803 -8.96 8.97 -56.42
C ALA A 803 -8.94 8.49 -57.90
N PRO A 804 -9.72 7.45 -58.34
CA PRO A 804 -10.47 6.38 -57.64
C PRO A 804 -10.32 4.96 -58.26
N GLY A 805 -10.83 3.93 -57.56
CA GLY A 805 -11.57 2.82 -58.18
C GLY A 805 -10.86 1.47 -58.34
N ARG A 806 -11.15 0.53 -57.44
CA ARG A 806 -12.06 -0.61 -57.65
C ARG A 806 -12.16 -1.46 -56.40
#